data_AF-A0A926Y645-F1
#
_entry.id   AF-A0A926Y645-F1
#
_cell.length_a   1.000
_cell.length_b   1.000
_cell.length_c   1.000
_cell.angle_alpha   90.00
_cell.angle_beta   90.00
_cell.angle_gamma   90.00
#
_symmetry.space_group_name_H-M   'P 1'
#
loop_
_entity.id
_entity.type
_entity.pdbx_description
1 polymer ?
#
loop_
_entity_poly.entity_id
_entity_poly.type
_entity_poly.pdbx_seq_one_letter_code
_entity_poly.pdbx_strand_id
1 'polypeptide(L)'
;MDKGGRTIVSGPTGTLSSPNVRSALRSLFGAYWGFAIATPTNLQPNTEKTIEWVKADGLAGSGIGGAVIPTALTSQTAAFWKSDNNNSNAPAVVATDKTVFFGWRWGIDTGLSAEVDSGWLKAALGRYGQERLISSVPPTGPEQPCRASAAVSTRQAEAAKPTTVGANRALSSRAISTAPATTRSSAGANQSPKNQAIRPGWLELPNAIAMDKLKTPGVPIVQASDRASTSIAAPLTVENTRQGEQRVISQAPVPIQSSRAVQLAAQQVTPTEVETLRSTIPPITTLAQRSLVQSVPAMRQDLENLIGRVESAFITASAQTSTEEKGLRNWQTSSASPQSSVISKVPATEAARAGLQKFIDLVAVQNYSGAREQWTQLRRSLLQQYPTNRKIAQPEIRAMWLDRGTIVSAGSPKALARIFDSMAAAGINTVFFETVNAGYPIYPSRIAPKQNPMVRGWDPMEAAVKLAHERGMELHAWVWVFAAGNRVHNRLLNLPDNYPGPLVEAHPDWAASDKQGRIFDPRSGKVFLDPANPEVRRYLLDLIGEIALRYKVDGVQLDYIRYPFQEPSLNQTYGYGKAARQQFKQLTGRDPIAITASQADLWDSWTQFRISQIDSFVTEVSQRLRSQRSDIILSAAVFPMPKQERLSKLQQNWETWALRGDIDMLVPMTYVLEANQLQHMARPLFNESALAATLILPSVRLLNLPDVVAFDQIQLLRDLPAGGYALFAYENFNGNLQGIFNRTQGKPEKGSTFADLCPTSSDSQDVCLTTEAIPYRQPFQAAASRYAVLQAEWSYLKTNNQIWIKEPALSQWGKEALELSEALNQLAREPSREKFAYATAAMRSFRSEFRKWMQLQAIQQPYQVQMWENRLATVERLLKYGERSRLTRGVKK
;
A
#
# COMPACT_ATOMS: atom_id res chain seq x y z
N MET A 1 7.46 -21.80 -17.91
CA MET A 1 7.90 -23.22 -17.70
C MET A 1 7.07 -24.14 -18.59
N ASP A 2 6.83 -23.72 -19.83
CA ASP A 2 5.52 -23.95 -20.48
C ASP A 2 5.54 -25.17 -21.40
N LYS A 3 6.64 -25.94 -21.32
CA LYS A 3 6.87 -27.23 -21.97
C LYS A 3 6.80 -28.43 -21.02
N GLY A 4 6.19 -28.28 -19.83
CA GLY A 4 5.78 -29.42 -18.98
C GLY A 4 6.80 -29.98 -17.98
N GLY A 5 7.85 -29.22 -17.61
CA GLY A 5 8.85 -29.68 -16.63
C GLY A 5 8.38 -29.63 -15.16
N ARG A 6 9.06 -30.41 -14.31
CA ARG A 6 9.00 -30.38 -12.83
C ARG A 6 10.37 -29.98 -12.27
N THR A 7 10.44 -29.50 -11.04
CA THR A 7 11.68 -28.96 -10.45
C THR A 7 11.81 -29.28 -8.97
N ILE A 8 13.05 -29.46 -8.52
CA ILE A 8 13.44 -29.52 -7.12
C ILE A 8 14.42 -28.36 -6.89
N VAL A 9 14.22 -27.59 -5.82
CA VAL A 9 14.97 -26.38 -5.47
C VAL A 9 15.51 -26.54 -4.06
N SER A 10 16.72 -26.06 -3.80
CA SER A 10 17.42 -26.25 -2.53
C SER A 10 18.28 -25.02 -2.21
N GLY A 11 18.32 -24.64 -0.93
CA GLY A 11 19.10 -23.52 -0.42
C GLY A 11 18.51 -22.13 -0.76
N PRO A 12 19.27 -21.04 -0.53
CA PRO A 12 18.80 -19.65 -0.71
C PRO A 12 18.69 -19.21 -2.18
N THR A 13 18.06 -20.02 -3.04
CA THR A 13 17.90 -19.76 -4.47
C THR A 13 17.15 -18.45 -4.74
N GLY A 14 17.65 -17.63 -5.67
CA GLY A 14 17.01 -16.36 -6.06
C GLY A 14 17.23 -15.18 -5.11
N THR A 15 17.83 -15.38 -3.92
CA THR A 15 18.08 -14.32 -2.94
C THR A 15 19.01 -13.21 -3.44
N LEU A 16 20.00 -13.57 -4.27
CA LEU A 16 20.96 -12.66 -4.89
C LEU A 16 20.49 -12.12 -6.26
N SER A 17 19.37 -12.63 -6.80
CA SER A 17 18.87 -12.24 -8.13
C SER A 17 18.21 -10.85 -8.14
N SER A 18 18.21 -10.21 -9.31
CA SER A 18 17.53 -8.93 -9.56
C SER A 18 16.01 -9.02 -9.30
N PRO A 19 15.30 -7.90 -9.03
CA PRO A 19 13.89 -7.96 -8.62
C PRO A 19 12.96 -8.69 -9.60
N ASN A 20 13.12 -8.46 -10.91
CA ASN A 20 12.31 -9.13 -11.93
C ASN A 20 12.59 -10.63 -11.99
N VAL A 21 13.87 -11.05 -11.93
CA VAL A 21 14.26 -12.46 -11.86
C VAL A 21 13.77 -13.08 -10.56
N ARG A 22 13.88 -12.39 -9.42
CA ARG A 22 13.38 -12.85 -8.11
C ARG A 22 11.86 -13.00 -8.10
N SER A 23 11.12 -12.11 -8.77
CA SER A 23 9.67 -12.23 -8.95
C SER A 23 9.30 -13.40 -9.86
N ALA A 24 10.04 -13.59 -10.96
CA ALA A 24 9.86 -14.75 -11.83
C ALA A 24 10.15 -16.07 -11.08
N LEU A 25 11.26 -16.17 -10.36
CA LEU A 25 11.61 -17.34 -9.54
C LEU A 25 10.59 -17.59 -8.42
N ARG A 26 10.09 -16.55 -7.74
CA ARG A 26 8.97 -16.65 -6.77
C ARG A 26 7.69 -17.22 -7.39
N SER A 27 7.38 -16.81 -8.63
CA SER A 27 6.22 -17.32 -9.37
C SER A 27 6.46 -18.75 -9.90
N LEU A 28 7.72 -19.08 -10.20
CA LEU A 28 8.13 -20.36 -10.77
C LEU A 28 8.17 -21.47 -9.71
N PHE A 29 8.72 -21.16 -8.54
CA PHE A 29 8.89 -22.11 -7.45
C PHE A 29 7.66 -22.21 -6.54
N GLY A 30 6.77 -21.21 -6.57
CA GLY A 30 5.67 -21.08 -5.61
C GLY A 30 6.13 -20.74 -4.18
N ALA A 31 7.42 -20.47 -3.98
CA ALA A 31 7.97 -20.04 -2.69
C ALA A 31 9.26 -19.24 -2.87
N TYR A 32 9.78 -18.68 -1.77
CA TYR A 32 11.13 -18.11 -1.69
C TYR A 32 11.77 -18.32 -0.33
N TRP A 33 13.10 -18.29 -0.30
CA TRP A 33 13.88 -18.24 0.93
C TRP A 33 13.62 -16.92 1.68
N GLY A 34 12.95 -17.01 2.83
CA GLY A 34 12.61 -15.87 3.68
C GLY A 34 13.78 -15.40 4.53
N PHE A 35 14.21 -16.25 5.48
CA PHE A 35 15.29 -15.97 6.43
C PHE A 35 16.05 -17.25 6.77
N ALA A 36 17.33 -17.11 7.15
CA ALA A 36 18.14 -18.24 7.62
C ALA A 36 17.79 -18.60 9.06
N ILE A 37 17.92 -19.89 9.40
CA ILE A 37 17.79 -20.45 10.73
C ILE A 37 19.21 -20.83 11.17
N ALA A 38 19.78 -20.00 12.05
CA ALA A 38 21.20 -20.05 12.40
C ALA A 38 21.55 -21.11 13.46
N THR A 39 20.55 -21.73 14.09
CA THR A 39 20.69 -22.76 15.12
C THR A 39 20.11 -24.09 14.64
N PRO A 40 20.72 -25.24 14.94
CA PRO A 40 20.13 -26.54 14.66
C PRO A 40 18.69 -26.62 15.19
N THR A 41 17.74 -26.90 14.30
CA THR A 41 16.31 -26.87 14.57
C THR A 41 15.68 -28.15 14.02
N ASN A 42 14.69 -28.69 14.72
CA ASN A 42 14.06 -29.96 14.35
C ASN A 42 13.18 -29.79 13.10
N LEU A 43 13.56 -30.46 12.02
CA LEU A 43 12.76 -30.63 10.80
C LEU A 43 11.68 -31.68 11.06
N GLN A 44 10.41 -31.25 11.10
CA GLN A 44 9.25 -32.11 11.26
C GLN A 44 8.42 -32.16 9.94
N PRO A 45 8.27 -33.35 9.32
CA PRO A 45 7.31 -33.58 8.23
C PRO A 45 5.87 -33.17 8.60
N ASN A 46 5.15 -32.60 7.64
CA ASN A 46 3.73 -32.35 7.77
C ASN A 46 2.95 -33.62 7.41
N THR A 47 2.43 -34.31 8.42
CA THR A 47 1.71 -35.59 8.30
C THR A 47 0.19 -35.44 8.13
N GLU A 48 -0.30 -34.24 7.84
CA GLU A 48 -1.71 -34.01 7.50
C GLU A 48 -2.17 -34.89 6.32
N LYS A 49 -3.45 -35.32 6.36
CA LYS A 49 -4.04 -36.26 5.39
C LYS A 49 -3.94 -35.81 3.92
N THR A 50 -3.69 -34.55 3.67
CA THR A 50 -3.60 -33.91 2.34
C THR A 50 -2.24 -34.06 1.65
N ILE A 51 -1.17 -34.49 2.35
CA ILE A 51 0.21 -34.48 1.84
C ILE A 51 0.84 -35.89 1.86
N GLU A 52 0.23 -36.83 1.15
CA GLU A 52 0.54 -38.27 1.30
C GLU A 52 1.98 -38.69 0.97
N TRP A 53 2.65 -37.97 0.06
CA TRP A 53 4.02 -38.25 -0.38
C TRP A 53 5.10 -37.98 0.70
N VAL A 54 4.72 -37.46 1.87
CA VAL A 54 5.61 -37.12 3.00
C VAL A 54 5.41 -38.07 4.19
N LYS A 55 4.71 -39.19 3.98
CA LYS A 55 4.50 -40.25 4.99
C LYS A 55 5.63 -41.28 5.07
N ALA A 56 6.76 -41.04 4.39
CA ALA A 56 7.91 -41.96 4.39
C ALA A 56 8.77 -41.81 5.66
N ASP A 57 9.32 -42.93 6.12
CA ASP A 57 10.26 -42.95 7.25
C ASP A 57 11.57 -42.24 6.92
N GLY A 58 12.22 -41.66 7.94
CA GLY A 58 13.52 -40.97 7.81
C GLY A 58 13.46 -39.52 7.30
N LEU A 59 12.27 -38.92 7.15
CA LEU A 59 12.12 -37.51 6.73
C LEU A 59 12.29 -36.47 7.86
N ALA A 60 12.39 -36.91 9.12
CA ALA A 60 12.61 -36.04 10.27
C ALA A 60 14.08 -36.03 10.69
N GLY A 61 14.58 -34.89 11.17
CA GLY A 61 15.94 -34.72 11.65
C GLY A 61 16.14 -33.38 12.36
N SER A 62 17.34 -33.07 12.83
CA SER A 62 17.72 -31.74 13.30
C SER A 62 18.76 -31.16 12.35
N GLY A 63 18.71 -29.87 12.05
CA GLY A 63 19.69 -29.26 11.14
C GLY A 63 19.57 -27.74 11.01
N ILE A 64 20.47 -27.16 10.21
CA ILE A 64 20.56 -25.73 9.91
C ILE A 64 19.99 -25.49 8.51
N GLY A 65 19.36 -24.35 8.30
CA GLY A 65 18.70 -24.04 7.02
C GLY A 65 18.07 -22.66 7.00
N GLY A 66 16.82 -22.57 6.58
CA GLY A 66 16.04 -21.35 6.50
C GLY A 66 14.56 -21.59 6.17
N ALA A 67 13.75 -20.59 6.45
CA ALA A 67 12.33 -20.61 6.19
C ALA A 67 12.04 -20.41 4.70
N VAL A 68 11.27 -21.32 4.08
CA VAL A 68 10.81 -21.24 2.69
C VAL A 68 9.37 -20.76 2.66
N ILE A 69 9.16 -19.47 2.36
CA ILE A 69 7.86 -18.81 2.47
C ILE A 69 7.02 -19.09 1.20
N PRO A 70 5.83 -19.70 1.30
CA PRO A 70 4.91 -19.88 0.17
C PRO A 70 4.49 -18.55 -0.47
N THR A 71 4.32 -18.54 -1.80
CA THR A 71 3.88 -17.35 -2.58
C THR A 71 2.69 -17.60 -3.49
N ALA A 72 2.32 -18.85 -3.79
CA ALA A 72 1.15 -19.17 -4.59
C ALA A 72 0.08 -19.90 -3.78
N LEU A 73 -1.19 -19.76 -4.18
CA LEU A 73 -2.32 -20.45 -3.54
C LEU A 73 -2.25 -21.99 -3.68
N THR A 74 -1.45 -22.49 -4.61
CA THR A 74 -1.15 -23.92 -4.83
C THR A 74 0.03 -24.43 -4.00
N SER A 75 0.66 -23.57 -3.18
CA SER A 75 1.87 -23.89 -2.43
C SER A 75 1.53 -24.43 -1.04
N GLN A 76 1.90 -25.68 -0.81
CA GLN A 76 1.62 -26.43 0.42
C GLN A 76 2.91 -26.63 1.21
N THR A 77 2.88 -26.36 2.51
CA THR A 77 4.02 -26.63 3.40
C THR A 77 4.06 -28.11 3.77
N ALA A 78 5.08 -28.80 3.28
CA ALA A 78 5.31 -30.24 3.44
C ALA A 78 6.15 -30.59 4.67
N ALA A 79 6.89 -29.64 5.25
CA ALA A 79 7.56 -29.78 6.54
C ALA A 79 7.81 -28.42 7.18
N PHE A 80 8.09 -28.46 8.48
CA PHE A 80 8.35 -27.28 9.30
C PHE A 80 9.65 -27.43 10.09
N TRP A 81 10.32 -26.30 10.32
CA TRP A 81 11.30 -26.13 11.38
C TRP A 81 10.55 -25.85 12.68
N LYS A 82 10.61 -26.81 13.61
CA LYS A 82 9.95 -26.78 14.90
C LYS A 82 10.86 -26.15 15.95
N SER A 83 10.41 -25.04 16.51
CA SER A 83 11.03 -24.38 17.66
C SER A 83 10.47 -24.94 18.96
N ASP A 84 11.30 -25.10 19.99
CA ASP A 84 10.85 -25.53 21.33
C ASP A 84 10.03 -24.45 22.05
N ASN A 85 10.07 -23.21 21.55
CA ASN A 85 9.22 -22.11 22.00
C ASN A 85 7.95 -22.08 21.15
N ASN A 86 6.76 -22.19 21.78
CA ASN A 86 5.42 -22.35 21.18
C ASN A 86 4.92 -21.22 20.22
N ASN A 87 5.79 -20.34 19.72
CA ASN A 87 5.45 -19.35 18.69
C ASN A 87 6.00 -19.76 17.31
N SER A 88 5.09 -20.01 16.37
CA SER A 88 5.30 -20.15 14.93
C SER A 88 6.35 -21.19 14.45
N ASN A 89 5.86 -22.35 14.02
CA ASN A 89 6.61 -23.29 13.17
C ASN A 89 6.93 -22.65 11.82
N ALA A 90 8.20 -22.52 11.45
CA ALA A 90 8.60 -21.92 10.18
C ALA A 90 8.56 -22.97 9.05
N PRO A 91 7.97 -22.70 7.87
CA PRO A 91 7.98 -23.64 6.75
C PRO A 91 9.40 -24.03 6.32
N ALA A 92 9.70 -25.32 6.27
CA ALA A 92 10.99 -25.89 5.89
C ALA A 92 10.99 -26.49 4.48
N VAL A 93 9.88 -27.09 4.06
CA VAL A 93 9.68 -27.58 2.70
C VAL A 93 8.36 -27.05 2.17
N VAL A 94 8.37 -26.49 0.96
CA VAL A 94 7.14 -26.06 0.26
C VAL A 94 7.05 -26.73 -1.10
N ALA A 95 5.88 -27.24 -1.45
CA ALA A 95 5.62 -27.91 -2.71
C ALA A 95 4.41 -27.32 -3.44
N THR A 96 4.48 -27.30 -4.77
CA THR A 96 3.37 -27.04 -5.69
C THR A 96 3.06 -28.31 -6.50
N ASP A 97 2.25 -28.20 -7.56
CA ASP A 97 2.05 -29.23 -8.58
C ASP A 97 3.34 -29.56 -9.36
N LYS A 98 4.28 -28.61 -9.45
CA LYS A 98 5.48 -28.70 -10.32
C LYS A 98 6.81 -28.47 -9.64
N THR A 99 6.83 -27.90 -8.43
CA THR A 99 8.07 -27.61 -7.69
C THR A 99 8.04 -28.20 -6.29
N VAL A 100 9.17 -28.70 -5.80
CA VAL A 100 9.45 -28.93 -4.37
C VAL A 100 10.66 -28.07 -3.99
N PHE A 101 10.57 -27.31 -2.91
CA PHE A 101 11.63 -26.39 -2.45
C PHE A 101 12.04 -26.74 -1.01
N PHE A 102 13.27 -27.24 -0.84
CA PHE A 102 13.93 -27.51 0.42
C PHE A 102 14.59 -26.28 1.04
N GLY A 103 14.33 -26.03 2.32
CA GLY A 103 14.84 -24.91 3.11
C GLY A 103 16.23 -25.10 3.69
N TRP A 104 17.10 -25.83 3.01
CA TRP A 104 18.50 -26.05 3.37
C TRP A 104 19.30 -26.33 2.10
N ARG A 105 20.63 -26.25 2.14
CA ARG A 105 21.49 -26.64 1.02
C ARG A 105 21.77 -28.14 1.08
N TRP A 106 20.92 -28.90 0.40
CA TRP A 106 21.06 -30.35 0.19
C TRP A 106 22.50 -30.74 -0.18
N GLY A 107 23.06 -31.72 0.54
CA GLY A 107 24.42 -32.24 0.36
C GLY A 107 25.56 -31.27 0.71
N ILE A 108 25.28 -30.10 1.31
CA ILE A 108 26.28 -29.06 1.60
C ILE A 108 26.22 -28.59 3.07
N ASP A 109 25.02 -28.31 3.60
CA ASP A 109 24.89 -27.85 4.99
C ASP A 109 25.07 -29.04 5.95
N THR A 110 26.11 -29.02 6.79
CA THR A 110 26.45 -30.09 7.75
C THR A 110 25.46 -30.23 8.93
N GLY A 111 24.22 -29.75 8.75
CA GLY A 111 23.17 -29.78 9.76
C GLY A 111 22.33 -31.05 9.69
N LEU A 112 21.81 -31.41 8.51
CA LEU A 112 20.96 -32.60 8.31
C LEU A 112 21.82 -33.82 7.93
N SER A 113 21.40 -35.02 8.32
CA SER A 113 22.11 -36.24 7.97
C SER A 113 21.86 -36.67 6.52
N ALA A 114 22.77 -37.45 5.94
CA ALA A 114 22.69 -37.93 4.57
C ALA A 114 21.43 -38.79 4.32
N GLU A 115 20.95 -39.48 5.35
CA GLU A 115 19.71 -40.27 5.33
C GLU A 115 18.47 -39.38 5.18
N VAL A 116 18.42 -38.25 5.91
CA VAL A 116 17.32 -37.27 5.83
C VAL A 116 17.32 -36.57 4.48
N ASP A 117 18.49 -36.15 3.99
CA ASP A 117 18.65 -35.55 2.66
C ASP A 117 18.27 -36.52 1.53
N SER A 118 18.66 -37.79 1.65
CA SER A 118 18.28 -38.84 0.71
C SER A 118 16.78 -39.16 0.80
N GLY A 119 16.20 -39.16 2.00
CA GLY A 119 14.77 -39.35 2.24
C GLY A 119 13.94 -38.27 1.54
N TRP A 120 14.28 -36.99 1.74
CA TRP A 120 13.57 -35.87 1.13
C TRP A 120 13.67 -35.86 -0.40
N LEU A 121 14.83 -36.22 -0.96
CA LEU A 121 14.98 -36.40 -2.40
C LEU A 121 14.12 -37.56 -2.93
N LYS A 122 14.13 -38.73 -2.25
CA LYS A 122 13.27 -39.88 -2.59
C LYS A 122 11.79 -39.50 -2.57
N ALA A 123 11.33 -38.82 -1.53
CA ALA A 123 9.95 -38.34 -1.41
C ALA A 123 9.56 -37.37 -2.53
N ALA A 124 10.43 -36.41 -2.86
CA ALA A 124 10.19 -35.45 -3.94
C ALA A 124 10.18 -36.10 -5.34
N LEU A 125 10.99 -37.13 -5.57
CA LEU A 125 10.96 -37.93 -6.81
C LEU A 125 9.72 -38.84 -6.88
N GLY A 126 9.33 -39.44 -5.76
CA GLY A 126 8.10 -40.24 -5.61
C GLY A 126 6.84 -39.43 -5.91
N ARG A 127 6.75 -38.18 -5.40
CA ARG A 127 5.70 -37.21 -5.75
C ARG A 127 5.53 -37.02 -7.27
N TYR A 128 6.59 -37.21 -8.04
CA TYR A 128 6.59 -37.08 -9.49
C TYR A 128 6.44 -38.41 -10.24
N GLY A 129 6.22 -39.52 -9.54
CA GLY A 129 6.08 -40.86 -10.13
C GLY A 129 7.38 -41.41 -10.73
N GLN A 130 8.54 -40.99 -10.19
CA GLN A 130 9.88 -41.36 -10.69
C GLN A 130 10.59 -42.40 -9.81
N GLU A 131 9.83 -43.17 -9.02
CA GLU A 131 10.36 -44.16 -8.05
C GLU A 131 11.27 -45.22 -8.71
N ARG A 132 11.06 -45.53 -9.99
CA ARG A 132 11.88 -46.47 -10.77
C ARG A 132 13.33 -46.03 -11.02
N LEU A 133 13.70 -44.78 -10.75
CA LEU A 133 15.09 -44.32 -10.85
C LEU A 133 15.94 -44.66 -9.61
N ILE A 134 15.35 -45.32 -8.61
CA ILE A 134 15.97 -45.57 -7.30
C ILE A 134 16.21 -47.07 -7.08
N SER A 135 16.81 -47.74 -8.06
CA SER A 135 17.36 -49.09 -7.87
C SER A 135 18.77 -49.01 -7.28
N SER A 136 19.04 -49.82 -6.27
CA SER A 136 20.28 -49.85 -5.48
C SER A 136 21.57 -49.97 -6.30
N VAL A 137 22.41 -48.94 -6.24
CA VAL A 137 23.87 -49.11 -6.32
C VAL A 137 24.38 -49.22 -4.88
N PRO A 138 25.04 -50.32 -4.47
CA PRO A 138 25.63 -50.42 -3.14
C PRO A 138 26.81 -49.43 -2.99
N PRO A 139 27.06 -48.90 -1.78
CA PRO A 139 28.21 -48.03 -1.53
C PRO A 139 29.50 -48.85 -1.49
N THR A 140 30.13 -49.06 -2.65
CA THR A 140 31.45 -49.68 -2.76
C THR A 140 32.55 -48.63 -2.84
N GLY A 141 33.04 -48.20 -1.67
CA GLY A 141 34.23 -47.37 -1.53
C GLY A 141 34.06 -46.21 -0.54
N PRO A 142 35.13 -45.77 0.14
CA PRO A 142 35.07 -44.59 1.00
C PRO A 142 34.89 -43.33 0.13
N GLU A 143 33.76 -42.64 0.30
CA GLU A 143 33.47 -41.42 -0.45
C GLU A 143 34.47 -40.31 -0.12
N GLN A 144 35.23 -39.85 -1.13
CA GLN A 144 35.89 -38.55 -1.04
C GLN A 144 34.83 -37.46 -1.29
N PRO A 145 34.67 -36.47 -0.37
CA PRO A 145 33.79 -35.35 -0.64
C PRO A 145 34.29 -34.58 -1.87
N CYS A 146 33.36 -34.18 -2.74
CA CYS A 146 33.67 -33.43 -3.96
C CYS A 146 34.52 -32.18 -3.63
N ARG A 147 35.79 -32.19 -4.06
CA ARG A 147 36.66 -31.01 -3.92
C ARG A 147 36.08 -29.85 -4.69
N ALA A 148 35.77 -28.76 -4.00
CA ALA A 148 35.61 -27.47 -4.64
C ALA A 148 36.90 -27.14 -5.40
N SER A 149 36.79 -26.75 -6.68
CA SER A 149 37.93 -26.25 -7.45
C SER A 149 38.49 -25.00 -6.78
N ALA A 150 39.65 -25.14 -6.14
CA ALA A 150 40.32 -24.04 -5.46
C ALA A 150 40.69 -22.94 -6.46
N ALA A 151 40.54 -21.68 -6.05
CA ALA A 151 41.04 -20.55 -6.80
C ALA A 151 42.57 -20.64 -6.95
N VAL A 152 43.08 -20.20 -8.11
CA VAL A 152 44.52 -20.14 -8.38
C VAL A 152 45.19 -19.19 -7.39
N SER A 153 46.15 -19.71 -6.62
CA SER A 153 46.98 -18.90 -5.72
C SER A 153 48.05 -18.16 -6.51
N THR A 154 48.04 -16.82 -6.44
CA THR A 154 49.25 -16.01 -6.64
C THR A 154 50.06 -15.95 -5.34
N ARG A 155 51.38 -15.76 -5.45
CA ARG A 155 52.37 -16.00 -4.38
C ARG A 155 52.33 -14.96 -3.25
N GLN A 156 52.81 -15.39 -2.07
CA GLN A 156 53.02 -14.59 -0.86
C GLN A 156 54.14 -13.54 -1.00
N ALA A 157 54.07 -12.52 -0.15
CA ALA A 157 55.22 -11.93 0.54
C ALA A 157 54.87 -11.77 2.03
N GLU A 158 55.87 -11.79 2.91
CA GLU A 158 55.73 -12.16 4.33
C GLU A 158 55.41 -11.01 5.30
N ALA A 159 54.85 -11.36 6.47
CA ALA A 159 54.99 -10.61 7.73
C ALA A 159 54.92 -11.57 8.94
N ALA A 160 55.60 -11.22 10.04
CA ALA A 160 56.06 -12.17 11.06
C ALA A 160 55.06 -12.54 12.19
N LYS A 161 55.40 -13.60 12.93
CA LYS A 161 54.70 -14.14 14.12
C LYS A 161 54.66 -13.16 15.31
N PRO A 162 53.62 -13.25 16.16
CA PRO A 162 53.70 -12.89 17.58
C PRO A 162 53.74 -14.13 18.51
N THR A 163 54.29 -13.91 19.71
CA THR A 163 54.59 -14.93 20.75
C THR A 163 53.44 -15.11 21.77
N THR A 164 53.48 -16.20 22.53
CA THR A 164 52.50 -16.69 23.53
C THR A 164 52.52 -15.97 24.90
N VAL A 165 51.66 -16.47 25.83
CA VAL A 165 51.43 -16.14 27.27
C VAL A 165 50.19 -15.23 27.50
N GLY A 166 49.26 -15.48 28.43
CA GLY A 166 49.07 -16.56 29.41
C GLY A 166 47.76 -16.35 30.25
N ALA A 167 47.37 -17.35 31.05
CA ALA A 167 46.12 -17.45 31.86
C ALA A 167 45.85 -16.26 32.85
N ASN A 168 44.68 -16.06 33.51
CA ASN A 168 43.84 -17.05 34.23
C ASN A 168 42.48 -16.48 34.75
N ARG A 169 41.47 -17.38 34.98
CA ARG A 169 40.34 -17.40 35.97
C ARG A 169 39.45 -16.15 36.23
N ALA A 170 38.10 -16.20 36.10
CA ALA A 170 37.04 -16.79 36.99
C ALA A 170 36.60 -15.85 38.16
N LEU A 171 35.37 -15.79 38.73
CA LEU A 171 34.10 -16.57 38.62
C LEU A 171 32.94 -15.81 39.35
N SER A 172 31.65 -16.09 39.03
CA SER A 172 30.45 -16.00 39.93
C SER A 172 29.95 -14.60 40.43
N SER A 173 28.71 -14.38 40.93
CA SER A 173 27.33 -14.86 40.61
C SER A 173 26.28 -14.22 41.58
N ARG A 174 24.97 -14.44 41.31
CA ARG A 174 23.79 -14.32 42.22
C ARG A 174 23.15 -12.94 42.51
N ALA A 175 21.91 -13.05 43.02
CA ALA A 175 20.88 -12.02 43.18
C ALA A 175 20.17 -12.16 44.55
N ILE A 176 19.29 -11.21 44.94
CA ILE A 176 17.94 -11.41 45.53
C ILE A 176 17.35 -10.10 46.12
N SER A 177 16.02 -9.96 45.96
CA SER A 177 15.00 -9.11 46.62
C SER A 177 15.30 -8.40 47.97
N THR A 178 14.79 -7.17 48.16
CA THR A 178 13.67 -6.84 49.11
C THR A 178 13.38 -5.32 49.22
N ALA A 179 12.18 -4.97 49.72
CA ALA A 179 11.74 -3.66 50.23
C ALA A 179 11.23 -3.86 51.71
N PRO A 180 10.72 -2.89 52.52
CA PRO A 180 10.28 -1.51 52.19
C PRO A 180 10.45 -0.39 53.28
N ALA A 181 9.94 0.81 52.97
CA ALA A 181 9.26 1.83 53.82
C ALA A 181 9.93 2.57 55.02
N THR A 182 9.83 3.92 55.04
CA THR A 182 9.21 4.79 56.11
C THR A 182 9.44 6.32 55.85
N THR A 183 8.41 7.12 55.50
CA THR A 183 7.57 8.08 56.30
C THR A 183 8.13 9.48 56.66
N ARG A 184 7.40 10.55 56.24
CA ARG A 184 6.90 11.73 57.03
C ARG A 184 6.17 12.73 56.10
N SER A 185 4.86 12.99 56.25
CA SER A 185 4.18 14.08 57.00
C SER A 185 4.24 15.47 56.30
N SER A 186 3.21 16.34 56.27
CA SER A 186 2.02 16.51 57.14
C SER A 186 0.92 17.42 56.54
N ALA A 187 -0.36 17.22 56.94
CA ALA A 187 -1.51 18.16 57.06
C ALA A 187 -1.92 19.09 55.88
N GLY A 188 -3.18 19.41 55.56
CA GLY A 188 -4.57 19.10 56.04
C GLY A 188 -5.56 19.84 55.08
N ALA A 189 -6.90 19.81 55.12
CA ALA A 189 -7.99 19.20 55.92
C ALA A 189 -9.10 18.68 54.93
N ASN A 190 -10.15 17.91 55.22
CA ASN A 190 -11.24 17.90 56.23
C ASN A 190 -12.22 19.10 56.11
N GLN A 191 -13.55 18.97 55.94
CA GLN A 191 -14.56 17.92 56.24
C GLN A 191 -15.81 18.00 55.30
N SER A 192 -16.35 16.89 54.74
CA SER A 192 -17.59 16.15 55.16
C SER A 192 -18.87 16.50 54.33
N PRO A 193 -20.06 15.84 54.46
CA PRO A 193 -20.43 14.83 53.44
C PRO A 193 -21.93 14.73 53.03
N LYS A 194 -22.25 13.76 52.15
CA LYS A 194 -23.58 13.14 51.87
C LYS A 194 -24.74 14.01 51.33
N ASN A 195 -25.41 13.51 50.28
CA ASN A 195 -26.84 13.18 50.41
C ASN A 195 -27.36 12.18 49.36
N GLN A 196 -28.46 11.49 49.69
CA GLN A 196 -29.20 10.58 48.81
C GLN A 196 -30.49 11.23 48.27
N ALA A 197 -30.92 10.74 47.10
CA ALA A 197 -32.29 10.63 46.55
C ALA A 197 -33.46 11.50 47.08
N ILE A 198 -34.27 12.02 46.12
CA ILE A 198 -35.76 12.02 46.12
C ILE A 198 -36.25 12.37 44.70
N ARG A 199 -37.42 11.82 44.28
CA ARG A 199 -38.16 12.21 43.05
C ARG A 199 -39.09 13.40 43.35
N PRO A 200 -39.41 14.29 42.40
CA PRO A 200 -40.58 14.12 41.51
C PRO A 200 -40.30 14.69 40.09
N GLY A 201 -41.23 14.78 39.13
CA GLY A 201 -42.65 14.44 39.09
C GLY A 201 -43.18 14.52 37.64
N TRP A 202 -44.42 14.08 37.43
CA TRP A 202 -45.10 14.20 36.14
C TRP A 202 -45.65 15.61 35.93
N LEU A 203 -45.69 16.08 34.68
CA LEU A 203 -46.57 17.16 34.25
C LEU A 203 -46.94 16.96 32.77
N GLU A 204 -48.24 17.03 32.51
CA GLU A 204 -48.87 16.73 31.22
C GLU A 204 -48.91 17.96 30.28
N LEU A 205 -49.44 17.73 29.07
CA LEU A 205 -50.31 18.60 28.22
C LEU A 205 -49.87 18.56 26.74
N PRO A 206 -50.79 18.67 25.76
CA PRO A 206 -52.12 18.04 25.75
C PRO A 206 -52.52 17.42 24.38
N ASN A 207 -53.58 16.60 24.44
CA ASN A 207 -54.57 16.30 23.40
C ASN A 207 -54.17 15.66 22.05
N ALA A 208 -54.81 14.52 21.80
CA ALA A 208 -54.97 13.93 20.49
C ALA A 208 -56.02 14.68 19.65
N ILE A 209 -55.87 14.59 18.32
CA ILE A 209 -57.00 14.57 17.39
C ILE A 209 -56.87 13.27 16.59
N ALA A 210 -57.92 12.45 16.62
CA ALA A 210 -58.02 11.24 15.82
C ALA A 210 -59.03 11.45 14.67
N MET A 211 -58.73 10.82 13.52
CA MET A 211 -59.62 10.42 12.43
C MET A 211 -60.82 11.32 12.05
N ASP A 212 -60.91 11.70 10.77
CA ASP A 212 -61.84 10.95 9.90
C ASP A 212 -61.46 10.95 8.41
N LYS A 213 -62.19 10.13 7.64
CA LYS A 213 -62.15 9.86 6.20
C LYS A 213 -62.02 11.10 5.31
N LEU A 214 -61.55 10.89 4.05
CA LEU A 214 -62.39 11.04 2.85
C LEU A 214 -61.65 10.63 1.56
N LYS A 215 -62.15 9.55 0.96
CA LYS A 215 -62.47 9.33 -0.48
C LYS A 215 -61.39 9.32 -1.56
N THR A 216 -61.37 8.20 -2.27
CA THR A 216 -61.10 8.08 -3.71
C THR A 216 -62.02 8.99 -4.55
N PRO A 217 -61.52 9.46 -5.70
CA PRO A 217 -62.07 9.01 -6.99
C PRO A 217 -60.94 8.45 -7.88
N GLY A 218 -61.18 7.67 -8.92
CA GLY A 218 -62.44 7.45 -9.64
C GLY A 218 -62.14 7.56 -11.13
N VAL A 219 -62.07 6.41 -11.80
CA VAL A 219 -61.79 6.29 -13.25
C VAL A 219 -62.96 6.86 -14.08
N PRO A 220 -62.70 7.41 -15.27
CA PRO A 220 -63.65 7.33 -16.38
C PRO A 220 -63.13 6.42 -17.51
N ILE A 221 -64.01 5.50 -17.96
CA ILE A 221 -63.85 4.63 -19.12
C ILE A 221 -64.72 5.18 -20.26
N VAL A 222 -64.19 5.21 -21.48
CA VAL A 222 -64.94 5.17 -22.77
C VAL A 222 -64.04 4.35 -23.72
N GLN A 223 -64.37 3.11 -24.10
CA GLN A 223 -65.13 2.69 -25.30
C GLN A 223 -64.60 3.29 -26.64
N ALA A 224 -64.51 2.60 -27.77
CA ALA A 224 -64.71 1.19 -28.19
C ALA A 224 -63.67 0.92 -29.34
N SER A 225 -63.63 -0.14 -30.17
CA SER A 225 -64.57 -1.20 -30.57
C SER A 225 -63.83 -2.35 -31.28
N ASP A 226 -64.40 -3.56 -31.23
CA ASP A 226 -64.46 -4.65 -32.23
C ASP A 226 -63.45 -4.67 -33.42
N ARG A 227 -62.83 -5.80 -33.79
CA ARG A 227 -63.49 -7.03 -34.28
C ARG A 227 -62.54 -8.23 -34.35
N ALA A 228 -63.12 -9.43 -34.17
CA ALA A 228 -62.93 -10.71 -34.90
C ALA A 228 -61.53 -11.19 -35.40
N SER A 229 -61.22 -12.48 -35.55
CA SER A 229 -61.73 -13.79 -35.07
C SER A 229 -60.75 -14.87 -35.58
N THR A 230 -60.67 -16.06 -34.93
CA THR A 230 -60.40 -17.43 -35.50
C THR A 230 -59.57 -17.61 -36.80
N SER A 231 -58.67 -18.60 -36.98
CA SER A 231 -58.37 -19.83 -36.22
C SER A 231 -57.12 -20.55 -36.75
N ILE A 232 -56.48 -21.34 -35.87
CA ILE A 232 -55.99 -22.74 -36.08
C ILE A 232 -55.74 -23.21 -37.53
N ALA A 233 -54.50 -23.58 -37.86
CA ALA A 233 -54.10 -24.94 -38.31
C ALA A 233 -52.68 -24.98 -38.94
N ALA A 234 -51.97 -26.08 -38.71
CA ALA A 234 -50.85 -26.58 -39.52
C ALA A 234 -51.24 -28.00 -40.02
N PRO A 235 -50.39 -28.78 -40.70
CA PRO A 235 -49.20 -28.48 -41.51
C PRO A 235 -49.36 -29.00 -42.97
N LEU A 236 -48.31 -29.02 -43.80
CA LEU A 236 -47.87 -30.22 -44.57
C LEU A 236 -46.62 -29.96 -45.44
N THR A 237 -46.04 -31.07 -45.91
CA THR A 237 -44.72 -31.26 -46.55
C THR A 237 -44.80 -31.51 -48.08
N VAL A 238 -43.64 -31.67 -48.73
CA VAL A 238 -43.32 -32.53 -49.92
C VAL A 238 -42.80 -31.81 -51.19
N GLU A 239 -41.45 -31.86 -51.34
CA GLU A 239 -40.62 -32.32 -52.49
C GLU A 239 -40.51 -31.64 -53.89
N ASN A 240 -39.23 -31.56 -54.33
CA ASN A 240 -38.65 -31.96 -55.64
C ASN A 240 -38.98 -31.16 -56.95
N THR A 241 -38.11 -31.06 -57.98
CA THR A 241 -36.79 -31.70 -58.27
C THR A 241 -35.95 -30.95 -59.35
N ARG A 242 -34.64 -31.30 -59.44
CA ARG A 242 -33.76 -31.32 -60.66
C ARG A 242 -33.30 -29.95 -61.24
N GLN A 243 -32.16 -29.84 -61.95
CA GLN A 243 -31.21 -30.82 -62.54
C GLN A 243 -29.78 -30.22 -62.59
N GLY A 244 -28.70 -31.00 -62.35
CA GLY A 244 -27.69 -31.37 -63.37
C GLY A 244 -26.49 -30.38 -63.40
N GLU A 245 -25.20 -30.75 -63.39
CA GLU A 245 -24.52 -31.97 -63.89
C GLU A 245 -23.45 -32.53 -62.92
N GLN A 246 -22.93 -33.73 -63.23
CA GLN A 246 -21.89 -34.44 -62.50
C GLN A 246 -20.76 -34.93 -63.43
N ARG A 247 -19.56 -35.16 -62.89
CA ARG A 247 -18.83 -36.46 -62.99
C ARG A 247 -17.78 -36.53 -61.86
N VAL A 248 -17.95 -37.34 -60.79
CA VAL A 248 -17.94 -38.84 -60.67
C VAL A 248 -16.49 -39.36 -60.78
N ILE A 249 -15.94 -40.25 -59.93
CA ILE A 249 -16.37 -41.57 -59.37
C ILE A 249 -15.93 -41.65 -57.87
N SER A 250 -16.79 -41.80 -56.83
CA SER A 250 -17.39 -43.04 -56.23
C SER A 250 -16.41 -43.94 -55.43
N GLN A 251 -16.68 -44.58 -54.27
CA GLN A 251 -17.82 -44.73 -53.31
C GLN A 251 -17.22 -45.20 -51.95
N ALA A 252 -17.54 -44.66 -50.76
CA ALA A 252 -18.65 -44.99 -49.80
C ALA A 252 -18.60 -46.40 -49.15
N PRO A 253 -19.13 -46.68 -47.91
CA PRO A 253 -19.71 -45.81 -46.86
C PRO A 253 -19.20 -46.10 -45.39
N VAL A 254 -19.84 -45.49 -44.37
CA VAL A 254 -19.57 -45.59 -42.91
C VAL A 254 -20.69 -46.38 -42.19
N PRO A 255 -20.41 -47.20 -41.14
CA PRO A 255 -21.07 -46.96 -39.83
C PRO A 255 -20.29 -47.39 -38.55
N ILE A 256 -20.31 -46.50 -37.54
CA ILE A 256 -20.61 -46.75 -36.09
C ILE A 256 -19.72 -47.67 -35.21
N GLN A 257 -19.54 -47.21 -33.95
CA GLN A 257 -19.18 -47.92 -32.69
C GLN A 257 -17.71 -48.12 -32.21
N SER A 258 -17.43 -47.45 -31.08
CA SER A 258 -16.64 -47.86 -29.89
C SER A 258 -15.31 -48.64 -29.98
N SER A 259 -14.29 -48.02 -29.35
CA SER A 259 -13.19 -48.62 -28.57
C SER A 259 -12.08 -49.42 -29.28
N ARG A 260 -10.87 -48.83 -29.36
CA ARG A 260 -9.66 -49.26 -28.61
C ARG A 260 -8.46 -48.34 -28.93
N ALA A 261 -7.41 -48.44 -28.10
CA ALA A 261 -6.20 -47.61 -28.21
C ALA A 261 -5.29 -48.04 -29.37
N VAL A 262 -4.57 -47.07 -29.95
CA VAL A 262 -3.39 -47.32 -30.80
C VAL A 262 -2.28 -46.36 -30.36
N GLN A 263 -1.05 -46.87 -30.30
CA GLN A 263 0.14 -46.14 -29.87
C GLN A 263 0.56 -45.07 -30.89
N LEU A 264 0.85 -43.86 -30.42
CA LEU A 264 1.68 -42.91 -31.15
C LEU A 264 3.16 -43.27 -30.95
N ALA A 265 3.82 -43.69 -32.02
CA ALA A 265 5.25 -43.94 -32.01
C ALA A 265 6.02 -42.63 -31.79
N ALA A 266 6.93 -42.61 -30.82
CA ALA A 266 7.82 -41.48 -30.61
C ALA A 266 8.89 -41.44 -31.70
N GLN A 267 8.86 -40.43 -32.56
CA GLN A 267 10.03 -40.09 -33.38
C GLN A 267 11.16 -39.64 -32.43
N GLN A 268 12.26 -40.39 -32.43
CA GLN A 268 13.45 -40.02 -31.68
C GLN A 268 14.13 -38.83 -32.36
N VAL A 269 14.14 -37.68 -31.68
CA VAL A 269 14.99 -36.54 -32.06
C VAL A 269 16.45 -36.98 -32.02
N THR A 270 17.19 -36.72 -33.09
CA THR A 270 18.57 -37.17 -33.20
C THR A 270 19.51 -36.34 -32.30
N PRO A 271 20.64 -36.88 -31.82
CA PRO A 271 21.60 -36.13 -31.00
C PRO A 271 22.05 -34.81 -31.65
N THR A 272 22.19 -34.80 -32.98
CA THR A 272 22.62 -33.66 -33.79
C THR A 272 21.65 -32.47 -33.74
N GLU A 273 20.34 -32.73 -33.66
CA GLU A 273 19.29 -31.71 -33.51
C GLU A 273 19.27 -31.10 -32.10
N VAL A 274 19.58 -31.92 -31.08
CA VAL A 274 19.74 -31.45 -29.69
C VAL A 274 20.97 -30.53 -29.57
N GLU A 275 22.03 -30.80 -30.33
CA GLU A 275 23.25 -30.00 -30.33
C GLU A 275 23.05 -28.63 -31.02
N THR A 276 22.28 -28.57 -32.11
CA THR A 276 21.87 -27.30 -32.75
C THR A 276 20.86 -26.50 -31.91
N LEU A 277 20.03 -27.16 -31.11
CA LEU A 277 19.17 -26.48 -30.12
C LEU A 277 19.95 -26.01 -28.88
N ARG A 278 21.13 -26.56 -28.58
CA ARG A 278 22.03 -26.06 -27.53
C ARG A 278 22.85 -24.85 -27.97
N SER A 279 23.29 -24.78 -29.23
CA SER A 279 24.06 -23.64 -29.74
C SER A 279 23.25 -22.35 -29.93
N THR A 280 21.92 -22.45 -29.98
CA THR A 280 21.00 -21.31 -30.13
C THR A 280 20.54 -20.70 -28.80
N ILE A 281 20.86 -21.32 -27.65
CA ILE A 281 20.53 -20.79 -26.32
C ILE A 281 21.80 -20.17 -25.71
N PRO A 282 21.84 -18.84 -25.46
CA PRO A 282 23.01 -18.21 -24.86
C PRO A 282 23.27 -18.77 -23.45
N PRO A 283 24.54 -19.02 -23.06
CA PRO A 283 24.88 -19.60 -21.77
C PRO A 283 24.37 -18.75 -20.59
N ILE A 284 24.13 -19.38 -19.44
CA ILE A 284 23.55 -18.73 -18.25
C ILE A 284 24.36 -17.48 -17.84
N THR A 285 25.68 -17.51 -18.02
CA THR A 285 26.60 -16.38 -17.78
C THR A 285 26.26 -15.15 -18.62
N THR A 286 25.98 -15.32 -19.93
CA THR A 286 25.66 -14.19 -20.81
C THR A 286 24.23 -13.69 -20.60
N LEU A 287 23.28 -14.53 -20.18
CA LEU A 287 21.95 -14.08 -19.74
C LEU A 287 22.03 -13.25 -18.43
N ALA A 288 22.84 -13.68 -17.47
CA ALA A 288 23.06 -12.94 -16.22
C ALA A 288 23.76 -11.59 -16.48
N GLN A 289 24.82 -11.58 -17.29
CA GLN A 289 25.49 -10.35 -17.73
C GLN A 289 24.53 -9.43 -18.49
N ARG A 290 23.73 -9.94 -19.44
CA ARG A 290 22.73 -9.15 -20.18
C ARG A 290 21.69 -8.52 -19.25
N SER A 291 21.21 -9.25 -18.25
CA SER A 291 20.31 -8.69 -17.23
C SER A 291 20.97 -7.63 -16.35
N LEU A 292 22.28 -7.75 -16.05
CA LEU A 292 23.03 -6.75 -15.31
C LEU A 292 23.20 -5.46 -16.13
N VAL A 293 23.64 -5.58 -17.39
CA VAL A 293 23.76 -4.47 -18.36
C VAL A 293 22.45 -3.69 -18.46
N GLN A 294 21.32 -4.39 -18.68
CA GLN A 294 19.99 -3.78 -18.75
C GLN A 294 19.57 -3.06 -17.46
N SER A 295 20.14 -3.41 -16.31
CA SER A 295 19.83 -2.77 -15.02
C SER A 295 20.69 -1.54 -14.70
N VAL A 296 21.80 -1.31 -15.43
CA VAL A 296 22.74 -0.22 -15.16
C VAL A 296 22.08 1.17 -15.12
N PRO A 297 21.23 1.58 -16.08
CA PRO A 297 20.59 2.90 -16.05
C PRO A 297 19.69 3.09 -14.81
N ALA A 298 18.96 2.04 -14.43
CA ALA A 298 18.09 2.06 -13.25
C ALA A 298 18.90 2.09 -11.93
N MET A 299 20.04 1.39 -11.87
CA MET A 299 20.96 1.46 -10.72
C MET A 299 21.60 2.84 -10.58
N ARG A 300 22.00 3.46 -11.69
CA ARG A 300 22.55 4.82 -11.70
C ARG A 300 21.53 5.83 -11.17
N GLN A 301 20.33 5.84 -11.76
CA GLN A 301 19.25 6.74 -11.37
C GLN A 301 18.83 6.54 -9.91
N ASP A 302 18.84 5.30 -9.40
CA ASP A 302 18.57 4.99 -8.00
C ASP A 302 19.57 5.67 -7.06
N LEU A 303 20.87 5.61 -7.36
CA LEU A 303 21.92 6.26 -6.57
C LEU A 303 21.82 7.79 -6.65
N GLU A 304 21.65 8.34 -7.85
CA GLU A 304 21.49 9.80 -8.06
C GLU A 304 20.28 10.33 -7.26
N ASN A 305 19.14 9.63 -7.32
CA ASN A 305 17.95 9.99 -6.56
C ASN A 305 18.12 9.78 -5.05
N LEU A 306 18.81 8.73 -4.60
CA LEU A 306 19.00 8.44 -3.18
C LEU A 306 19.97 9.43 -2.52
N ILE A 307 21.06 9.81 -3.21
CA ILE A 307 21.97 10.87 -2.77
C ILE A 307 21.17 12.17 -2.58
N GLY A 308 20.37 12.55 -3.58
CA GLY A 308 19.54 13.75 -3.50
C GLY A 308 18.48 13.72 -2.38
N ARG A 309 17.86 12.57 -2.09
CA ARG A 309 16.91 12.43 -0.96
C ARG A 309 17.59 12.52 0.40
N VAL A 310 18.76 11.90 0.56
CA VAL A 310 19.54 11.97 1.81
C VAL A 310 20.01 13.41 2.04
N GLU A 311 20.51 14.08 1.00
CA GLU A 311 20.85 15.52 1.04
C GLU A 311 19.63 16.38 1.40
N SER A 312 18.49 16.18 0.74
CA SER A 312 17.22 16.88 1.04
C SER A 312 16.84 16.76 2.52
N ALA A 313 16.84 15.54 3.07
CA ALA A 313 16.52 15.28 4.47
C ALA A 313 17.52 15.96 5.44
N PHE A 314 18.81 15.95 5.13
CA PHE A 314 19.82 16.64 5.94
C PHE A 314 19.68 18.16 5.91
N ILE A 315 19.45 18.75 4.74
CA ILE A 315 19.26 20.19 4.60
C ILE A 315 18.00 20.62 5.35
N THR A 316 16.90 19.86 5.23
CA THR A 316 15.67 20.07 6.00
C THR A 316 15.96 20.05 7.51
N ALA A 317 16.68 19.03 8.00
CA ALA A 317 17.01 18.88 9.42
C ALA A 317 17.89 20.02 9.94
N SER A 318 18.94 20.39 9.20
CA SER A 318 19.87 21.45 9.62
C SER A 318 19.19 22.82 9.64
N ALA A 319 18.42 23.16 8.60
CA ALA A 319 17.70 24.44 8.51
C ALA A 319 16.64 24.65 9.60
N GLN A 320 16.09 23.58 10.17
CA GLN A 320 15.20 23.68 11.34
C GLN A 320 15.96 23.99 12.66
N THR A 321 17.25 23.66 12.73
CA THR A 321 18.09 23.78 13.94
C THR A 321 19.04 24.97 13.97
N SER A 322 19.26 25.65 12.85
CA SER A 322 20.09 26.86 12.80
C SER A 322 19.45 28.03 13.57
N THR A 323 20.21 28.62 14.49
CA THR A 323 19.82 29.77 15.32
C THR A 323 20.05 31.13 14.66
N GLU A 324 20.76 31.17 13.53
CA GLU A 324 20.88 32.37 12.70
C GLU A 324 19.52 32.74 12.10
N GLU A 325 19.25 34.04 11.96
CA GLU A 325 17.91 34.59 11.71
C GLU A 325 17.17 33.86 10.59
N LYS A 326 15.98 33.34 10.91
CA LYS A 326 15.08 32.60 9.99
C LYS A 326 14.44 33.51 8.91
N GLY A 327 14.98 34.70 8.71
CA GLY A 327 14.43 35.75 7.87
C GLY A 327 15.28 36.04 6.63
N LEU A 328 14.64 35.99 5.46
CA LEU A 328 15.20 36.45 4.18
C LEU A 328 15.60 37.93 4.14
N ARG A 329 15.33 38.73 5.19
CA ARG A 329 15.64 40.18 5.21
C ARG A 329 17.13 40.47 5.00
N ASN A 330 18.03 39.64 5.53
CA ASN A 330 19.48 39.80 5.32
C ASN A 330 19.95 39.51 3.89
N TRP A 331 19.04 39.14 2.97
CA TRP A 331 19.40 38.97 1.56
C TRP A 331 19.56 40.29 0.81
N GLN A 332 19.08 41.41 1.35
CA GLN A 332 19.22 42.74 0.74
C GLN A 332 20.45 43.51 1.25
N THR A 333 21.00 43.14 2.41
CA THR A 333 22.08 43.88 3.08
C THR A 333 23.07 42.95 3.77
N SER A 334 24.01 42.36 3.01
CA SER A 334 25.23 41.74 3.57
C SER A 334 26.31 41.51 2.51
N SER A 335 27.25 42.45 2.42
CA SER A 335 28.63 42.14 2.01
C SER A 335 29.34 41.47 3.18
N ALA A 336 28.96 40.22 3.49
CA ALA A 336 29.56 39.48 4.59
C ALA A 336 31.03 39.16 4.26
N SER A 337 31.96 39.63 5.11
CA SER A 337 33.36 39.22 5.01
C SER A 337 33.47 37.70 5.23
N PRO A 338 34.35 36.99 4.51
CA PRO A 338 34.47 35.54 4.64
C PRO A 338 35.13 35.15 5.96
N GLN A 339 34.34 35.05 7.04
CA GLN A 339 34.80 34.40 8.26
C GLN A 339 34.96 32.90 8.01
N SER A 340 36.19 32.42 8.20
CA SER A 340 36.61 31.07 7.88
C SER A 340 36.18 30.06 8.96
N SER A 341 34.87 29.77 9.07
CA SER A 341 34.41 28.50 9.62
C SER A 341 34.43 27.46 8.49
N VAL A 342 35.16 26.36 8.67
CA VAL A 342 35.25 25.30 7.64
C VAL A 342 33.87 24.67 7.42
N ILE A 343 33.26 25.04 6.30
CA ILE A 343 31.87 24.70 5.95
C ILE A 343 31.77 23.20 5.65
N SER A 344 31.11 22.42 6.52
CA SER A 344 30.81 21.04 6.19
C SER A 344 29.69 20.98 5.16
N LYS A 345 30.05 20.73 3.89
CA LYS A 345 29.19 19.91 3.01
C LYS A 345 28.77 18.68 3.80
N VAL A 346 27.55 18.17 3.62
CA VAL A 346 27.07 16.97 4.33
C VAL A 346 28.08 15.83 4.08
N PRO A 347 28.90 15.40 5.07
CA PRO A 347 30.12 14.63 4.76
C PRO A 347 29.81 13.26 4.14
N ALA A 348 28.65 12.72 4.50
CA ALA A 348 28.02 11.55 3.92
C ALA A 348 27.92 11.57 2.37
N THR A 349 27.70 12.75 1.77
CA THR A 349 27.21 12.84 0.39
C THR A 349 28.31 13.17 -0.61
N GLU A 350 29.41 13.77 -0.17
CA GLU A 350 30.65 13.88 -0.97
C GLU A 350 31.29 12.50 -1.17
N ALA A 351 31.39 11.70 -0.10
CA ALA A 351 31.79 10.29 -0.18
C ALA A 351 30.84 9.47 -1.08
N ALA A 352 29.54 9.77 -1.04
CA ALA A 352 28.56 9.10 -1.90
C ALA A 352 28.71 9.47 -3.39
N ARG A 353 29.03 10.73 -3.71
CA ARG A 353 29.30 11.18 -5.08
C ARG A 353 30.58 10.56 -5.64
N ALA A 354 31.64 10.45 -4.85
CA ALA A 354 32.82 9.67 -5.22
C ALA A 354 32.48 8.18 -5.43
N GLY A 355 31.62 7.61 -4.59
CA GLY A 355 31.11 6.25 -4.74
C GLY A 355 30.25 6.02 -5.99
N LEU A 356 29.51 7.05 -6.44
CA LEU A 356 28.77 7.04 -7.71
C LEU A 356 29.72 7.18 -8.91
N GLN A 357 30.75 8.01 -8.83
CA GLN A 357 31.77 8.08 -9.89
C GLN A 357 32.44 6.72 -10.08
N LYS A 358 32.88 6.08 -8.98
CA LYS A 358 33.43 4.70 -9.01
C LYS A 358 32.46 3.69 -9.64
N PHE A 359 31.14 3.83 -9.41
CA PHE A 359 30.14 3.00 -10.10
C PHE A 359 30.14 3.24 -11.62
N ILE A 360 30.21 4.51 -12.05
CA ILE A 360 30.28 4.89 -13.46
C ILE A 360 31.57 4.36 -14.11
N ASP A 361 32.72 4.47 -13.44
CA ASP A 361 34.01 3.98 -13.92
C ASP A 361 33.99 2.45 -14.10
N LEU A 362 33.41 1.72 -13.13
CA LEU A 362 33.23 0.27 -13.21
C LEU A 362 32.32 -0.14 -14.38
N VAL A 363 31.28 0.65 -14.69
CA VAL A 363 30.43 0.45 -15.87
C VAL A 363 31.20 0.73 -17.16
N ALA A 364 32.03 1.78 -17.20
CA ALA A 364 32.82 2.15 -18.38
C ALA A 364 33.83 1.04 -18.77
N VAL A 365 34.45 0.38 -17.79
CA VAL A 365 35.32 -0.80 -18.02
C VAL A 365 34.54 -2.13 -18.10
N GLN A 366 33.21 -2.08 -18.26
CA GLN A 366 32.31 -3.23 -18.38
C GLN A 366 32.31 -4.21 -17.17
N ASN A 367 32.80 -3.79 -16.01
CA ASN A 367 32.78 -4.55 -14.76
C ASN A 367 31.41 -4.44 -14.07
N TYR A 368 30.38 -5.03 -14.69
CA TYR A 368 28.99 -4.94 -14.22
C TYR A 368 28.74 -5.62 -12.86
N SER A 369 29.54 -6.65 -12.50
CA SER A 369 29.49 -7.28 -11.17
C SER A 369 30.04 -6.35 -10.10
N GLY A 370 31.21 -5.74 -10.32
CA GLY A 370 31.77 -4.72 -9.43
C GLY A 370 30.87 -3.49 -9.31
N ALA A 371 30.28 -3.03 -10.41
CA ALA A 371 29.29 -1.96 -10.40
C ALA A 371 28.06 -2.33 -9.55
N ARG A 372 27.55 -3.57 -9.65
CA ARG A 372 26.42 -4.06 -8.86
C ARG A 372 26.75 -4.14 -7.36
N GLU A 373 27.97 -4.53 -7.01
CA GLU A 373 28.46 -4.56 -5.64
C GLU A 373 28.59 -3.12 -5.08
N GLN A 374 29.27 -2.24 -5.81
CA GLN A 374 29.42 -0.82 -5.49
C GLN A 374 28.05 -0.13 -5.29
N TRP A 375 27.08 -0.40 -6.17
CA TRP A 375 25.68 0.06 -6.01
C TRP A 375 25.05 -0.45 -4.71
N THR A 376 25.22 -1.73 -4.39
CA THR A 376 24.64 -2.36 -3.19
C THR A 376 25.26 -1.78 -1.91
N GLN A 377 26.58 -1.60 -1.89
CA GLN A 377 27.31 -1.04 -0.75
C GLN A 377 26.95 0.43 -0.54
N LEU A 378 26.97 1.24 -1.59
CA LEU A 378 26.66 2.66 -1.52
C LEU A 378 25.21 2.90 -1.10
N ARG A 379 24.25 2.14 -1.66
CA ARG A 379 22.85 2.20 -1.25
C ARG A 379 22.66 1.89 0.24
N ARG A 380 23.33 0.84 0.76
CA ARG A 380 23.28 0.50 2.19
C ARG A 380 23.82 1.63 3.07
N SER A 381 24.96 2.20 2.68
CA SER A 381 25.61 3.30 3.41
C SER A 381 24.71 4.54 3.45
N LEU A 382 24.16 4.96 2.31
CA LEU A 382 23.25 6.11 2.21
C LEU A 382 21.98 5.93 3.07
N LEU A 383 21.34 4.76 3.05
CA LEU A 383 20.15 4.49 3.86
C LEU A 383 20.42 4.57 5.37
N GLN A 384 21.66 4.27 5.81
CA GLN A 384 22.08 4.38 7.21
C GLN A 384 22.38 5.83 7.62
N GLN A 385 22.57 6.74 6.65
CA GLN A 385 22.95 8.14 6.91
C GLN A 385 21.76 9.06 7.12
N TYR A 386 20.51 8.64 6.85
CA TYR A 386 19.33 9.49 7.09
C TYR A 386 19.29 10.07 8.52
N PRO A 387 18.93 11.36 8.71
CA PRO A 387 18.94 12.05 10.01
C PRO A 387 17.77 11.60 10.91
N THR A 388 17.76 10.33 11.31
CA THR A 388 16.71 9.67 12.10
C THR A 388 16.71 10.04 13.60
N ASN A 389 17.53 11.03 13.98
CA ASN A 389 17.71 11.55 15.33
C ASN A 389 17.38 13.04 15.47
N ARG A 390 16.84 13.69 14.43
CA ARG A 390 16.45 15.10 14.43
C ARG A 390 15.06 15.27 13.81
N LYS A 391 14.35 16.34 14.18
CA LYS A 391 13.07 16.69 13.57
C LYS A 391 13.28 17.07 12.10
N ILE A 392 12.41 16.53 11.23
CA ILE A 392 12.34 16.87 9.80
C ILE A 392 10.91 17.05 9.30
N ALA A 393 9.91 16.71 10.12
CA ALA A 393 8.51 16.85 9.72
C ALA A 393 8.12 18.33 9.53
N GLN A 394 7.34 18.55 8.49
CA GLN A 394 6.63 19.78 8.15
C GLN A 394 5.11 19.54 8.28
N PRO A 395 4.27 20.59 8.35
CA PRO A 395 2.81 20.46 8.32
C PRO A 395 2.28 19.61 7.15
N GLU A 396 1.99 18.34 7.46
CA GLU A 396 1.63 17.32 6.49
C GLU A 396 0.65 16.32 7.08
N ILE A 397 -0.15 15.70 6.20
CA ILE A 397 -1.04 14.63 6.64
C ILE A 397 -0.19 13.39 6.88
N ARG A 398 -0.16 12.90 8.12
CA ARG A 398 0.56 11.68 8.50
C ARG A 398 -0.50 10.69 8.95
N ALA A 399 -0.99 9.91 7.98
CA ALA A 399 -2.11 9.02 8.18
C ALA A 399 -1.69 7.58 8.47
N MET A 400 -2.41 6.90 9.35
CA MET A 400 -2.22 5.47 9.65
C MET A 400 -3.53 4.72 9.43
N TRP A 401 -3.50 3.59 8.72
CA TRP A 401 -4.58 2.61 8.75
C TRP A 401 -4.49 1.77 10.01
N LEU A 402 -5.55 1.81 10.84
CA LEU A 402 -5.70 0.96 12.01
C LEU A 402 -6.72 -0.14 11.69
N ASP A 403 -6.20 -1.35 11.47
CA ASP A 403 -6.92 -2.50 10.97
C ASP A 403 -7.76 -3.22 12.04
N ARG A 404 -8.81 -3.93 11.61
CA ARG A 404 -9.68 -4.75 12.46
C ARG A 404 -8.89 -5.81 13.25
N GLY A 405 -7.79 -6.37 12.71
CA GLY A 405 -6.95 -7.33 13.43
C GLY A 405 -6.37 -6.72 14.69
N THR A 406 -5.77 -5.54 14.57
CA THR A 406 -5.29 -4.73 15.69
C THR A 406 -6.43 -4.31 16.63
N ILE A 407 -7.56 -3.83 16.12
CA ILE A 407 -8.71 -3.38 16.95
C ILE A 407 -9.26 -4.52 17.81
N VAL A 408 -9.46 -5.70 17.21
CA VAL A 408 -9.89 -6.92 17.91
C VAL A 408 -8.85 -7.34 18.95
N SER A 409 -7.56 -7.32 18.59
CA SER A 409 -6.46 -7.72 19.50
C SER A 409 -6.30 -6.79 20.69
N ALA A 410 -6.69 -5.52 20.57
CA ALA A 410 -6.76 -4.60 21.71
C ALA A 410 -7.87 -5.01 22.68
N GLY A 411 -9.05 -5.37 22.17
CA GLY A 411 -10.17 -5.93 22.94
C GLY A 411 -10.74 -5.06 24.07
N SER A 412 -10.24 -3.84 24.28
CA SER A 412 -10.64 -2.94 25.35
C SER A 412 -10.21 -1.49 25.08
N PRO A 413 -10.92 -0.48 25.63
CA PRO A 413 -10.50 0.92 25.53
C PRO A 413 -9.10 1.19 26.10
N LYS A 414 -8.69 0.52 27.18
CA LYS A 414 -7.37 0.70 27.82
C LYS A 414 -6.22 0.18 26.94
N ALA A 415 -6.40 -0.94 26.25
CA ALA A 415 -5.39 -1.43 25.33
C ALA A 415 -5.36 -0.60 24.04
N LEU A 416 -6.53 -0.18 23.55
CA LEU A 416 -6.65 0.70 22.40
C LEU A 416 -6.00 2.07 22.66
N ALA A 417 -6.10 2.60 23.89
CA ALA A 417 -5.40 3.83 24.29
C ALA A 417 -3.89 3.77 24.02
N ARG A 418 -3.23 2.64 24.34
CA ARG A 418 -1.78 2.46 24.11
C ARG A 418 -1.41 2.48 22.62
N ILE A 419 -2.32 2.06 21.75
CA ILE A 419 -2.15 2.13 20.28
C ILE A 419 -2.24 3.59 19.81
N PHE A 420 -3.23 4.34 20.30
CA PHE A 420 -3.33 5.78 20.04
C PHE A 420 -2.18 6.59 20.68
N ASP A 421 -1.66 6.21 21.84
CA ASP A 421 -0.46 6.80 22.46
C ASP A 421 0.77 6.58 21.55
N SER A 422 0.95 5.37 21.02
CA SER A 422 2.03 5.02 20.08
C SER A 422 1.96 5.88 18.81
N MET A 423 0.79 5.99 18.20
CA MET A 423 0.55 6.83 17.01
C MET A 423 0.80 8.32 17.30
N ALA A 424 0.31 8.84 18.43
CA ALA A 424 0.49 10.23 18.83
C ALA A 424 1.97 10.58 19.08
N ALA A 425 2.72 9.69 19.74
CA ALA A 425 4.16 9.85 19.94
C ALA A 425 4.92 9.83 18.61
N ALA A 426 4.51 8.97 17.66
CA ALA A 426 5.06 8.93 16.31
C ALA A 426 4.64 10.11 15.41
N GLY A 427 3.85 11.06 15.91
CA GLY A 427 3.41 12.25 15.17
C GLY A 427 2.31 11.99 14.13
N ILE A 428 1.67 10.81 14.15
CA ILE A 428 0.47 10.54 13.34
C ILE A 428 -0.63 11.53 13.76
N ASN A 429 -1.30 12.13 12.78
CA ASN A 429 -2.35 13.14 13.02
C ASN A 429 -3.71 12.74 12.44
N THR A 430 -3.76 11.69 11.61
CA THR A 430 -5.00 11.18 11.00
C THR A 430 -5.04 9.66 11.12
N VAL A 431 -6.15 9.09 11.58
CA VAL A 431 -6.31 7.63 11.71
C VAL A 431 -7.46 7.16 10.82
N PHE A 432 -7.17 6.27 9.87
CA PHE A 432 -8.16 5.55 9.09
C PHE A 432 -8.55 4.28 9.86
N PHE A 433 -9.60 4.38 10.66
CA PHE A 433 -10.00 3.34 11.62
C PHE A 433 -10.98 2.35 10.99
N GLU A 434 -10.64 1.06 10.90
CA GLU A 434 -11.47 0.06 10.22
C GLU A 434 -12.83 -0.11 10.91
N THR A 435 -13.84 0.54 10.35
CA THR A 435 -15.17 0.73 10.97
C THR A 435 -16.17 -0.28 10.44
N VAL A 436 -16.08 -0.61 9.14
CA VAL A 436 -16.94 -1.63 8.48
C VAL A 436 -16.07 -2.52 7.61
N ASN A 437 -16.06 -3.82 7.92
CA ASN A 437 -15.29 -4.86 7.22
C ASN A 437 -16.19 -6.08 6.95
N ALA A 438 -16.09 -6.67 5.75
CA ALA A 438 -16.82 -7.89 5.37
C ALA A 438 -18.35 -7.87 5.64
N GLY A 439 -18.98 -6.69 5.61
CA GLY A 439 -20.41 -6.51 5.90
C GLY A 439 -20.78 -6.37 7.38
N TYR A 440 -19.80 -6.30 8.28
CA TYR A 440 -19.99 -6.08 9.72
C TYR A 440 -19.40 -4.72 10.15
N PRO A 441 -20.17 -3.83 10.81
CA PRO A 441 -19.59 -2.74 11.58
C PRO A 441 -18.88 -3.27 12.83
N ILE A 442 -17.84 -2.56 13.25
CA ILE A 442 -17.11 -2.84 14.49
C ILE A 442 -17.90 -2.39 15.74
N TYR A 443 -18.94 -1.57 15.57
CA TYR A 443 -19.76 -0.97 16.62
C TYR A 443 -21.22 -1.49 16.59
N PRO A 444 -22.00 -1.35 17.68
CA PRO A 444 -23.41 -1.73 17.71
C PRO A 444 -24.29 -0.75 16.92
N SER A 445 -24.37 -0.96 15.61
CA SER A 445 -25.18 -0.21 14.64
C SER A 445 -26.68 -0.46 14.80
N ARG A 446 -27.49 0.55 14.47
CA ARG A 446 -28.95 0.45 14.32
C ARG A 446 -29.40 0.11 12.89
N ILE A 447 -28.48 0.20 11.93
CA ILE A 447 -28.74 0.00 10.50
C ILE A 447 -28.25 -1.39 10.04
N ALA A 448 -27.05 -1.81 10.45
CA ALA A 448 -26.50 -3.10 10.09
C ALA A 448 -27.15 -4.26 10.90
N PRO A 449 -27.39 -5.43 10.29
CA PRO A 449 -28.10 -6.52 10.94
C PRO A 449 -27.30 -7.19 12.08
N LYS A 450 -25.96 -7.11 12.07
CA LYS A 450 -25.07 -7.76 13.05
C LYS A 450 -23.81 -6.92 13.26
N GLN A 451 -23.44 -6.60 14.51
CA GLN A 451 -22.08 -6.14 14.86
C GLN A 451 -21.07 -7.27 14.58
N ASN A 452 -19.82 -6.93 14.28
CA ASN A 452 -18.75 -7.90 14.12
C ASN A 452 -18.61 -8.78 15.39
N PRO A 453 -18.71 -10.13 15.28
CA PRO A 453 -18.70 -10.99 16.46
C PRO A 453 -17.44 -10.91 17.32
N MET A 454 -16.30 -10.49 16.74
CA MET A 454 -14.99 -10.45 17.42
C MET A 454 -14.85 -9.30 18.43
N VAL A 455 -15.82 -8.37 18.50
CA VAL A 455 -15.80 -7.17 19.37
C VAL A 455 -17.09 -7.01 20.18
N ARG A 456 -17.89 -8.07 20.29
CA ARG A 456 -19.11 -8.06 21.13
C ARG A 456 -18.80 -7.64 22.56
N GLY A 457 -19.74 -6.93 23.19
CA GLY A 457 -19.65 -6.49 24.57
C GLY A 457 -18.98 -5.13 24.78
N TRP A 458 -18.47 -4.48 23.72
CA TRP A 458 -18.01 -3.09 23.78
C TRP A 458 -18.21 -2.36 22.44
N ASP A 459 -17.99 -1.04 22.46
CA ASP A 459 -18.03 -0.16 21.29
C ASP A 459 -16.62 0.41 21.00
N PRO A 460 -15.91 -0.16 20.01
CA PRO A 460 -14.59 0.33 19.62
C PRO A 460 -14.62 1.70 18.95
N MET A 461 -15.73 2.12 18.33
CA MET A 461 -15.83 3.43 17.68
C MET A 461 -15.95 4.55 18.71
N GLU A 462 -16.79 4.37 19.73
CA GLU A 462 -16.92 5.33 20.84
C GLU A 462 -15.57 5.53 21.54
N ALA A 463 -14.87 4.44 21.85
CA ALA A 463 -13.54 4.49 22.43
C ALA A 463 -12.52 5.17 21.50
N ALA A 464 -12.48 4.78 20.22
CA ALA A 464 -11.48 5.27 19.28
C ALA A 464 -11.58 6.78 19.00
N VAL A 465 -12.79 7.32 18.81
CA VAL A 465 -12.95 8.77 18.57
C VAL A 465 -12.49 9.57 19.77
N LYS A 466 -12.94 9.19 20.98
CA LYS A 466 -12.50 9.82 22.22
C LYS A 466 -10.98 9.81 22.35
N LEU A 467 -10.35 8.64 22.14
CA LEU A 467 -8.90 8.47 22.26
C LEU A 467 -8.11 9.28 21.22
N ALA A 468 -8.63 9.42 19.99
CA ALA A 468 -8.04 10.25 18.95
C ALA A 468 -8.08 11.74 19.35
N HIS A 469 -9.26 12.24 19.70
CA HIS A 469 -9.50 13.64 20.06
C HIS A 469 -8.71 14.07 21.30
N GLU A 470 -8.64 13.23 22.35
CA GLU A 470 -7.80 13.45 23.54
C GLU A 470 -6.31 13.70 23.22
N ARG A 471 -5.82 13.24 22.07
CA ARG A 471 -4.41 13.33 21.66
C ARG A 471 -4.14 14.40 20.60
N GLY A 472 -5.20 15.03 20.07
CA GLY A 472 -5.15 15.95 18.94
C GLY A 472 -5.00 15.26 17.59
N MET A 473 -5.50 14.04 17.45
CA MET A 473 -5.59 13.32 16.18
C MET A 473 -7.03 13.31 15.68
N GLU A 474 -7.19 13.32 14.36
CA GLU A 474 -8.49 13.14 13.71
C GLU A 474 -8.74 11.67 13.36
N LEU A 475 -9.97 11.20 13.60
CA LEU A 475 -10.40 9.86 13.26
C LEU A 475 -11.34 9.88 12.06
N HIS A 476 -10.93 9.16 11.02
CA HIS A 476 -11.70 8.94 9.81
C HIS A 476 -12.21 7.49 9.81
N ALA A 477 -13.52 7.32 9.70
CA ALA A 477 -14.11 5.99 9.63
C ALA A 477 -13.80 5.32 8.29
N TRP A 478 -12.98 4.26 8.29
CA TRP A 478 -12.69 3.45 7.11
C TRP A 478 -13.80 2.42 6.89
N VAL A 479 -14.50 2.56 5.77
CA VAL A 479 -15.72 1.81 5.43
C VAL A 479 -15.51 1.05 4.13
N TRP A 480 -15.62 -0.28 4.17
CA TRP A 480 -15.78 -1.09 2.95
C TRP A 480 -17.18 -0.82 2.38
N VAL A 481 -17.24 -0.20 1.21
CA VAL A 481 -18.49 0.26 0.59
C VAL A 481 -19.21 -0.90 -0.11
N PHE A 482 -18.68 -1.37 -1.24
CA PHE A 482 -19.34 -2.43 -2.02
C PHE A 482 -18.82 -3.84 -1.74
N ALA A 483 -17.67 -4.01 -1.06
CA ALA A 483 -17.23 -5.34 -0.65
C ALA A 483 -17.89 -5.77 0.67
N ALA A 484 -18.62 -6.89 0.64
CA ALA A 484 -19.31 -7.48 1.80
C ALA A 484 -19.09 -8.99 1.80
N GLY A 485 -18.96 -9.63 2.96
CA GLY A 485 -18.56 -11.04 3.04
C GLY A 485 -17.10 -11.29 2.60
N ASN A 486 -16.41 -12.22 3.26
CA ASN A 486 -14.99 -12.49 3.01
C ASN A 486 -14.61 -13.86 3.57
N ARG A 487 -14.13 -14.79 2.74
CA ARG A 487 -13.71 -16.13 3.19
C ARG A 487 -12.67 -16.11 4.30
N VAL A 488 -11.73 -15.18 4.26
CA VAL A 488 -10.73 -15.01 5.33
C VAL A 488 -11.41 -14.62 6.65
N HIS A 489 -12.42 -13.75 6.59
CA HIS A 489 -13.17 -13.37 7.78
C HIS A 489 -14.08 -14.50 8.29
N ASN A 490 -14.69 -15.29 7.39
CA ASN A 490 -15.47 -16.46 7.76
C ASN A 490 -14.62 -17.46 8.56
N ARG A 491 -13.40 -17.76 8.11
CA ARG A 491 -12.47 -18.65 8.85
C ARG A 491 -12.10 -18.11 10.22
N LEU A 492 -11.85 -16.80 10.35
CA LEU A 492 -11.62 -16.15 11.65
C LEU A 492 -12.82 -16.24 12.61
N LEU A 493 -14.03 -16.43 12.07
CA LEU A 493 -15.28 -16.61 12.82
C LEU A 493 -15.71 -18.08 12.94
N ASN A 494 -14.91 -19.03 12.45
CA ASN A 494 -15.28 -20.46 12.29
C ASN A 494 -16.61 -20.67 11.51
N LEU A 495 -16.90 -19.80 10.55
CA LEU A 495 -18.06 -19.88 9.64
C LEU A 495 -17.68 -20.60 8.33
N PRO A 496 -18.64 -21.20 7.61
CA PRO A 496 -18.40 -21.83 6.32
C PRO A 496 -17.76 -20.90 5.28
N ASP A 497 -16.84 -21.44 4.47
CA ASP A 497 -16.13 -20.71 3.42
C ASP A 497 -17.06 -20.17 2.30
N ASN A 498 -18.30 -20.68 2.21
CA ASN A 498 -19.34 -20.22 1.30
C ASN A 498 -20.36 -19.26 1.94
N TYR A 499 -20.25 -18.93 3.24
CA TYR A 499 -21.15 -17.98 3.89
C TYR A 499 -20.98 -16.57 3.28
N PRO A 500 -22.03 -15.95 2.71
CA PRO A 500 -21.89 -14.75 1.87
C PRO A 500 -21.74 -13.45 2.67
N GLY A 501 -21.75 -13.51 4.01
CA GLY A 501 -21.81 -12.34 4.88
C GLY A 501 -23.25 -11.97 5.27
N PRO A 502 -23.42 -11.19 6.34
CA PRO A 502 -24.72 -10.98 6.98
C PRO A 502 -25.70 -10.16 6.13
N LEU A 503 -25.19 -9.32 5.24
CA LEU A 503 -26.01 -8.48 4.35
C LEU A 503 -26.66 -9.31 3.24
N VAL A 504 -25.90 -10.22 2.62
CA VAL A 504 -26.38 -11.08 1.54
C VAL A 504 -27.13 -12.30 2.08
N GLU A 505 -26.86 -12.72 3.31
CA GLU A 505 -27.72 -13.65 4.07
C GLU A 505 -29.13 -13.07 4.27
N ALA A 506 -29.24 -11.81 4.72
CA ALA A 506 -30.52 -11.13 4.91
C ALA A 506 -31.21 -10.72 3.59
N HIS A 507 -30.41 -10.35 2.58
CA HIS A 507 -30.89 -9.84 1.29
C HIS A 507 -30.13 -10.48 0.12
N PRO A 508 -30.50 -11.69 -0.34
CA PRO A 508 -29.79 -12.38 -1.42
C PRO A 508 -29.70 -11.60 -2.74
N ASP A 509 -30.76 -10.84 -3.08
CA ASP A 509 -30.84 -9.99 -4.28
C ASP A 509 -29.91 -8.75 -4.25
N TRP A 510 -29.21 -8.50 -3.14
CA TRP A 510 -28.24 -7.40 -3.03
C TRP A 510 -26.86 -7.75 -3.59
N ALA A 511 -26.55 -9.03 -3.84
CA ALA A 511 -25.23 -9.43 -4.32
C ALA A 511 -25.00 -9.07 -5.80
N ALA A 512 -23.82 -8.51 -6.10
CA ALA A 512 -23.27 -8.48 -7.44
C ALA A 512 -22.78 -9.89 -7.80
N SER A 513 -23.19 -10.40 -8.96
CA SER A 513 -22.72 -11.67 -9.50
C SER A 513 -21.87 -11.52 -10.75
N ASP A 514 -21.20 -12.60 -11.14
CA ASP A 514 -20.76 -12.81 -12.52
C ASP A 514 -21.90 -13.31 -13.43
N LYS A 515 -21.57 -13.59 -14.70
CA LYS A 515 -22.52 -14.10 -15.71
C LYS A 515 -23.11 -15.48 -15.37
N GLN A 516 -22.45 -16.25 -14.51
CA GLN A 516 -22.89 -17.58 -14.07
C GLN A 516 -23.66 -17.52 -12.74
N GLY A 517 -23.94 -16.32 -12.21
CA GLY A 517 -24.62 -16.14 -10.93
C GLY A 517 -23.71 -16.36 -9.71
N ARG A 518 -22.39 -16.50 -9.88
CA ARG A 518 -21.46 -16.68 -8.76
C ARG A 518 -21.21 -15.32 -8.10
N ILE A 519 -21.37 -15.27 -6.78
CA ILE A 519 -21.27 -14.04 -5.97
C ILE A 519 -19.88 -13.84 -5.34
N PHE A 520 -19.07 -14.90 -5.21
CA PHE A 520 -17.70 -14.81 -4.70
C PHE A 520 -16.71 -14.52 -5.83
N ASP A 521 -16.04 -13.37 -5.77
CA ASP A 521 -14.88 -13.08 -6.62
C ASP A 521 -13.79 -14.15 -6.40
N PRO A 522 -13.42 -14.96 -7.43
CA PRO A 522 -12.41 -16.00 -7.29
C PRO A 522 -11.02 -15.44 -6.99
N ARG A 523 -10.74 -14.17 -7.31
CA ARG A 523 -9.44 -13.53 -7.08
C ARG A 523 -9.26 -13.06 -5.64
N SER A 524 -10.31 -12.50 -5.01
CA SER A 524 -10.20 -11.92 -3.66
C SER A 524 -10.93 -12.69 -2.55
N GLY A 525 -11.76 -13.68 -2.89
CA GLY A 525 -12.55 -14.45 -1.92
C GLY A 525 -13.61 -13.61 -1.18
N LYS A 526 -14.03 -12.48 -1.77
CA LYS A 526 -15.05 -11.58 -1.22
C LYS A 526 -16.34 -11.67 -2.03
N VAL A 527 -17.46 -11.37 -1.40
CA VAL A 527 -18.69 -11.01 -2.12
C VAL A 527 -18.70 -9.49 -2.31
N PHE A 528 -19.45 -9.01 -3.29
CA PHE A 528 -19.70 -7.58 -3.47
C PHE A 528 -21.21 -7.35 -3.55
N LEU A 529 -21.67 -6.21 -3.04
CA LEU A 529 -23.03 -5.72 -3.23
C LEU A 529 -23.16 -5.08 -4.61
N ASP A 530 -24.34 -5.13 -5.23
CA ASP A 530 -24.62 -4.50 -6.53
C ASP A 530 -24.75 -2.97 -6.39
N PRO A 531 -23.83 -2.15 -6.94
CA PRO A 531 -23.90 -0.69 -6.87
C PRO A 531 -25.12 -0.06 -7.55
N ALA A 532 -25.79 -0.80 -8.45
CA ALA A 532 -27.03 -0.38 -9.09
C ALA A 532 -28.27 -0.65 -8.23
N ASN A 533 -28.19 -1.48 -7.19
CA ASN A 533 -29.34 -1.80 -6.36
C ASN A 533 -29.70 -0.61 -5.44
N PRO A 534 -30.90 -0.01 -5.56
CA PRO A 534 -31.27 1.17 -4.79
C PRO A 534 -31.38 0.90 -3.27
N GLU A 535 -31.70 -0.33 -2.86
CA GLU A 535 -31.73 -0.70 -1.45
C GLU A 535 -30.33 -0.79 -0.84
N VAL A 536 -29.37 -1.36 -1.59
CA VAL A 536 -27.94 -1.35 -1.24
C VAL A 536 -27.44 0.08 -1.06
N ARG A 537 -27.75 0.97 -2.02
CA ARG A 537 -27.35 2.39 -1.94
C ARG A 537 -27.93 3.07 -0.70
N ARG A 538 -29.24 2.89 -0.45
CA ARG A 538 -29.91 3.45 0.74
C ARG A 538 -29.29 2.93 2.03
N TYR A 539 -29.09 1.62 2.15
CA TYR A 539 -28.44 1.00 3.30
C TYR A 539 -27.04 1.57 3.57
N LEU A 540 -26.21 1.70 2.53
CA LEU A 540 -24.86 2.24 2.66
C LEU A 540 -24.87 3.74 3.03
N LEU A 541 -25.77 4.53 2.45
CA LEU A 541 -25.93 5.95 2.79
C LEU A 541 -26.42 6.15 4.23
N ASP A 542 -27.37 5.33 4.69
CA ASP A 542 -27.88 5.41 6.06
C ASP A 542 -26.85 4.89 7.08
N LEU A 543 -26.06 3.86 6.76
CA LEU A 543 -24.96 3.37 7.60
C LEU A 543 -23.81 4.39 7.70
N ILE A 544 -23.41 5.00 6.57
CA ILE A 544 -22.40 6.07 6.55
C ILE A 544 -22.92 7.30 7.31
N GLY A 545 -24.21 7.62 7.18
CA GLY A 545 -24.88 8.67 7.96
C GLY A 545 -24.91 8.37 9.47
N GLU A 546 -25.20 7.13 9.89
CA GLU A 546 -25.14 6.72 11.30
C GLU A 546 -23.74 6.98 11.86
N ILE A 547 -22.69 6.54 11.16
CA ILE A 547 -21.30 6.74 11.59
C ILE A 547 -20.97 8.23 11.76
N ALA A 548 -21.28 9.04 10.75
CA ALA A 548 -20.95 10.46 10.70
C ALA A 548 -21.66 11.30 11.78
N LEU A 549 -22.93 10.98 12.05
CA LEU A 549 -23.76 11.69 13.02
C LEU A 549 -23.55 11.21 14.47
N ARG A 550 -23.45 9.89 14.69
CA ARG A 550 -23.44 9.30 16.04
C ARG A 550 -22.10 9.43 16.73
N TYR A 551 -21.00 9.23 15.99
CA TYR A 551 -19.67 9.08 16.61
C TYR A 551 -18.80 10.34 16.57
N LYS A 552 -19.27 11.46 16.00
CA LYS A 552 -18.46 12.68 15.80
C LYS A 552 -17.12 12.44 15.09
N VAL A 553 -17.05 11.45 14.19
CA VAL A 553 -15.85 11.21 13.37
C VAL A 553 -15.50 12.44 12.54
N ASP A 554 -14.23 12.66 12.29
CA ASP A 554 -13.75 13.86 11.59
C ASP A 554 -13.84 13.72 10.07
N GLY A 555 -13.86 12.48 9.60
CA GLY A 555 -14.05 12.13 8.20
C GLY A 555 -14.56 10.71 7.97
N VAL A 556 -14.81 10.40 6.71
CA VAL A 556 -15.13 9.05 6.21
C VAL A 556 -14.12 8.71 5.12
N GLN A 557 -13.56 7.50 5.16
CA GLN A 557 -12.72 6.96 4.10
C GLN A 557 -13.45 5.79 3.42
N LEU A 558 -13.73 5.97 2.14
CA LEU A 558 -14.35 4.96 1.28
C LEU A 558 -13.28 3.97 0.77
N ASP A 559 -13.44 2.70 1.07
CA ASP A 559 -12.66 1.61 0.49
C ASP A 559 -13.59 0.62 -0.22
N TYR A 560 -13.06 -0.15 -1.17
CA TYR A 560 -13.84 -0.98 -2.08
C TYR A 560 -14.98 -0.20 -2.77
N ILE A 561 -14.78 1.11 -3.00
CA ILE A 561 -15.64 1.98 -3.80
C ILE A 561 -15.38 1.74 -5.30
N ARG A 562 -15.76 0.53 -5.74
CA ARG A 562 -15.45 -0.07 -7.05
C ARG A 562 -16.15 -1.42 -7.21
N TYR A 563 -16.15 -1.95 -8.43
CA TYR A 563 -16.48 -3.36 -8.68
C TYR A 563 -15.27 -4.30 -8.36
N PRO A 564 -15.46 -5.63 -8.35
CA PRO A 564 -14.37 -6.61 -8.42
C PRO A 564 -13.44 -6.37 -9.61
N PHE A 565 -12.26 -7.00 -9.61
CA PHE A 565 -11.38 -6.97 -10.78
C PHE A 565 -12.07 -7.65 -11.98
N GLN A 566 -12.17 -6.94 -13.10
CA GLN A 566 -12.68 -7.47 -14.36
C GLN A 566 -11.52 -8.03 -15.18
N GLU A 567 -11.57 -9.32 -15.52
CA GLU A 567 -10.64 -9.98 -16.46
C GLU A 567 -11.49 -10.70 -17.54
N PRO A 568 -11.96 -9.99 -18.60
CA PRO A 568 -12.88 -10.54 -19.59
C PRO A 568 -12.32 -11.73 -20.37
N SER A 569 -11.02 -11.76 -20.61
CA SER A 569 -10.29 -12.88 -21.25
C SER A 569 -10.37 -14.19 -20.46
N LEU A 570 -10.63 -14.12 -19.15
CA LEU A 570 -10.81 -15.27 -18.27
C LEU A 570 -12.29 -15.55 -17.94
N ASN A 571 -13.22 -14.83 -18.59
CA ASN A 571 -14.64 -14.78 -18.22
C ASN A 571 -14.91 -14.38 -16.75
N GLN A 572 -13.98 -13.68 -16.11
CA GLN A 572 -14.10 -13.22 -14.72
C GLN A 572 -14.58 -11.76 -14.73
N THR A 573 -15.89 -11.55 -14.94
CA THR A 573 -16.50 -10.20 -14.98
C THR A 573 -17.72 -10.16 -14.09
N TYR A 574 -17.93 -9.03 -13.39
CA TYR A 574 -18.91 -8.87 -12.32
C TYR A 574 -19.84 -7.67 -12.54
N GLY A 575 -20.95 -7.66 -11.80
CA GLY A 575 -21.98 -6.63 -11.87
C GLY A 575 -23.23 -7.08 -12.61
N TYR A 576 -23.42 -8.38 -12.84
CA TYR A 576 -24.62 -8.95 -13.44
C TYR A 576 -25.73 -9.20 -12.40
N GLY A 577 -25.73 -8.40 -11.31
CA GLY A 577 -26.80 -8.39 -10.32
C GLY A 577 -28.15 -8.02 -10.93
N LYS A 578 -29.22 -8.42 -10.24
CA LYS A 578 -30.61 -8.29 -10.74
C LYS A 578 -30.95 -6.84 -11.10
N ALA A 579 -30.59 -5.89 -10.25
CA ALA A 579 -30.85 -4.46 -10.45
C ALA A 579 -30.04 -3.91 -11.63
N ALA A 580 -28.73 -4.14 -11.66
CA ALA A 580 -27.87 -3.68 -12.76
C ALA A 580 -28.31 -4.20 -14.14
N ARG A 581 -28.68 -5.48 -14.24
CA ARG A 581 -29.19 -6.08 -15.48
C ARG A 581 -30.51 -5.46 -15.92
N GLN A 582 -31.44 -5.24 -15.00
CA GLN A 582 -32.75 -4.66 -15.30
C GLN A 582 -32.61 -3.21 -15.77
N GLN A 583 -31.86 -2.38 -15.05
CA GLN A 583 -31.63 -0.97 -15.41
C GLN A 583 -30.91 -0.84 -16.75
N PHE A 584 -29.83 -1.60 -16.98
CA PHE A 584 -29.13 -1.56 -18.26
C PHE A 584 -30.00 -2.02 -19.43
N LYS A 585 -30.84 -3.05 -19.23
CA LYS A 585 -31.81 -3.50 -20.24
C LYS A 585 -32.90 -2.46 -20.50
N GLN A 586 -33.35 -1.72 -19.49
CA GLN A 586 -34.30 -0.60 -19.67
C GLN A 586 -33.67 0.55 -20.47
N LEU A 587 -32.38 0.86 -20.22
CA LEU A 587 -31.66 1.94 -20.91
C LEU A 587 -31.27 1.61 -22.36
N THR A 588 -31.03 0.33 -22.69
CA THR A 588 -30.42 -0.08 -23.97
C THR A 588 -31.22 -1.11 -24.78
N GLY A 589 -32.32 -1.64 -24.23
CA GLY A 589 -33.06 -2.78 -24.77
C GLY A 589 -32.38 -4.14 -24.61
N ARG A 590 -31.11 -4.19 -24.19
CA ARG A 590 -30.28 -5.42 -24.17
C ARG A 590 -29.91 -5.86 -22.76
N ASP A 591 -30.07 -7.15 -22.46
CA ASP A 591 -29.55 -7.72 -21.21
C ASP A 591 -28.01 -7.87 -21.29
N PRO A 592 -27.22 -7.35 -20.33
CA PRO A 592 -25.77 -7.33 -20.44
C PRO A 592 -25.13 -8.72 -20.32
N ILE A 593 -25.84 -9.75 -19.83
CA ILE A 593 -25.33 -11.14 -19.94
C ILE A 593 -25.03 -11.51 -21.40
N ALA A 594 -25.85 -11.03 -22.33
CA ALA A 594 -25.75 -11.32 -23.76
C ALA A 594 -24.84 -10.35 -24.55
N ILE A 595 -23.95 -9.61 -23.84
CA ILE A 595 -22.92 -8.74 -24.41
C ILE A 595 -21.53 -9.36 -24.15
N THR A 596 -20.68 -9.50 -25.16
CA THR A 596 -19.30 -10.00 -25.03
C THR A 596 -18.27 -8.90 -25.22
N ALA A 597 -17.06 -9.09 -24.69
CA ALA A 597 -15.96 -8.11 -24.84
C ALA A 597 -15.47 -7.93 -26.30
N SER A 598 -15.90 -8.81 -27.22
CA SER A 598 -15.71 -8.64 -28.67
C SER A 598 -16.67 -7.61 -29.30
N GLN A 599 -17.76 -7.23 -28.61
CA GLN A 599 -18.73 -6.24 -29.07
C GLN A 599 -18.36 -4.87 -28.45
N ALA A 600 -17.31 -4.24 -28.98
CA ALA A 600 -16.68 -3.06 -28.38
C ALA A 600 -17.67 -2.01 -27.84
N ASP A 601 -18.53 -1.44 -28.69
CA ASP A 601 -19.43 -0.35 -28.32
C ASP A 601 -20.44 -0.74 -27.22
N LEU A 602 -20.95 -1.98 -27.27
CA LEU A 602 -21.88 -2.51 -26.27
C LEU A 602 -21.16 -2.84 -24.95
N TRP A 603 -19.94 -3.34 -25.03
CA TRP A 603 -19.09 -3.63 -23.88
C TRP A 603 -18.64 -2.35 -23.17
N ASP A 604 -18.31 -1.32 -23.93
CA ASP A 604 -17.97 0.00 -23.42
C ASP A 604 -19.22 0.67 -22.82
N SER A 605 -20.38 0.59 -23.46
CA SER A 605 -21.66 1.04 -22.88
C SER A 605 -21.96 0.38 -21.53
N TRP A 606 -21.77 -0.94 -21.42
CA TRP A 606 -21.91 -1.67 -20.15
C TRP A 606 -20.85 -1.28 -19.10
N THR A 607 -19.65 -0.95 -19.54
CA THR A 607 -18.57 -0.48 -18.66
C THR A 607 -18.83 0.94 -18.16
N GLN A 608 -19.31 1.84 -19.02
CA GLN A 608 -19.73 3.21 -18.64
C GLN A 608 -20.94 3.21 -17.71
N PHE A 609 -21.92 2.33 -17.92
CA PHE A 609 -23.02 2.15 -16.96
C PHE A 609 -22.52 1.79 -15.56
N ARG A 610 -21.58 0.83 -15.46
CA ARG A 610 -21.01 0.44 -14.16
C ARG A 610 -20.14 1.55 -13.55
N ILE A 611 -19.39 2.31 -14.35
CA ILE A 611 -18.67 3.51 -13.89
C ILE A 611 -19.65 4.53 -13.32
N SER A 612 -20.78 4.81 -14.00
CA SER A 612 -21.75 5.80 -13.54
C SER A 612 -22.45 5.40 -12.23
N GLN A 613 -22.60 4.10 -11.94
CA GLN A 613 -23.10 3.64 -10.64
C GLN A 613 -22.15 4.00 -9.48
N ILE A 614 -20.83 3.84 -9.67
CA ILE A 614 -19.85 4.22 -8.65
C ILE A 614 -19.76 5.75 -8.56
N ASP A 615 -19.68 6.45 -9.68
CA ASP A 615 -19.52 7.91 -9.73
C ASP A 615 -20.69 8.65 -9.08
N SER A 616 -21.93 8.23 -9.37
CA SER A 616 -23.12 8.77 -8.72
C SER A 616 -23.16 8.47 -7.22
N PHE A 617 -22.70 7.28 -6.79
CA PHE A 617 -22.71 6.93 -5.37
C PHE A 617 -21.72 7.76 -4.56
N VAL A 618 -20.53 8.06 -5.11
CA VAL A 618 -19.56 8.96 -4.47
C VAL A 618 -20.14 10.38 -4.34
N THR A 619 -20.83 10.86 -5.37
CA THR A 619 -21.56 12.14 -5.31
C THR A 619 -22.68 12.12 -4.25
N GLU A 620 -23.50 11.06 -4.18
CA GLU A 620 -24.56 10.89 -3.17
C GLU A 620 -24.01 10.87 -1.74
N VAL A 621 -22.94 10.11 -1.47
CA VAL A 621 -22.27 10.09 -0.16
C VAL A 621 -21.75 11.48 0.20
N SER A 622 -21.11 12.17 -0.74
CA SER A 622 -20.57 13.51 -0.52
C SER A 622 -21.67 14.53 -0.17
N GLN A 623 -22.78 14.50 -0.90
CA GLN A 623 -23.95 15.38 -0.67
C GLN A 623 -24.64 15.06 0.67
N ARG A 624 -24.85 13.78 0.98
CA ARG A 624 -25.50 13.34 2.22
C ARG A 624 -24.66 13.70 3.44
N LEU A 625 -23.35 13.46 3.39
CA LEU A 625 -22.44 13.81 4.48
C LEU A 625 -22.34 15.33 4.67
N ARG A 626 -22.17 16.10 3.60
CA ARG A 626 -21.98 17.57 3.71
C ARG A 626 -23.24 18.36 4.00
N SER A 627 -24.44 17.83 3.69
CA SER A 627 -25.70 18.42 4.13
C SER A 627 -25.96 18.22 5.64
N GLN A 628 -25.36 17.19 6.24
CA GLN A 628 -25.42 16.90 7.68
C GLN A 628 -24.30 17.59 8.46
N ARG A 629 -23.08 17.61 7.89
CA ARG A 629 -21.87 18.20 8.46
C ARG A 629 -21.00 18.78 7.35
N SER A 630 -21.04 20.09 7.16
CA SER A 630 -20.24 20.78 6.13
C SER A 630 -18.74 20.69 6.36
N ASP A 631 -18.31 20.33 7.57
CA ASP A 631 -16.92 20.18 7.98
C ASP A 631 -16.35 18.77 7.77
N ILE A 632 -17.17 17.75 7.51
CA ILE A 632 -16.69 16.36 7.44
C ILE A 632 -15.82 16.12 6.19
N ILE A 633 -14.68 15.45 6.38
CA ILE A 633 -13.72 15.18 5.30
C ILE A 633 -14.05 13.85 4.62
N LEU A 634 -14.20 13.86 3.29
CA LEU A 634 -14.39 12.63 2.52
C LEU A 634 -13.11 12.21 1.80
N SER A 635 -12.66 10.98 2.02
CA SER A 635 -11.49 10.41 1.35
C SER A 635 -11.77 9.03 0.76
N ALA A 636 -10.89 8.53 -0.12
CA ALA A 636 -11.01 7.18 -0.68
C ALA A 636 -9.67 6.48 -0.88
N ALA A 637 -9.65 5.18 -0.57
CA ALA A 637 -8.58 4.27 -0.94
C ALA A 637 -8.72 3.89 -2.42
N VAL A 638 -7.68 4.14 -3.22
CA VAL A 638 -7.74 3.98 -4.69
C VAL A 638 -6.54 3.23 -5.25
N PHE A 639 -6.73 2.58 -6.40
CA PHE A 639 -5.62 1.96 -7.13
C PHE A 639 -4.84 3.02 -7.93
N PRO A 640 -3.50 3.09 -7.83
CA PRO A 640 -2.64 4.01 -8.58
C PRO A 640 -2.39 3.53 -10.02
N MET A 641 -3.44 3.02 -10.68
CA MET A 641 -3.37 2.45 -12.03
C MET A 641 -3.71 3.50 -13.10
N PRO A 642 -3.13 3.38 -14.33
CA PRO A 642 -3.48 4.23 -15.46
C PRO A 642 -4.99 4.26 -15.71
N LYS A 643 -5.52 5.43 -16.10
CA LYS A 643 -6.97 5.69 -16.20
C LYS A 643 -7.73 4.61 -16.97
N GLN A 644 -7.33 4.31 -18.20
CA GLN A 644 -8.03 3.33 -19.04
C GLN A 644 -8.03 1.92 -18.43
N GLU A 645 -6.90 1.48 -17.85
CA GLU A 645 -6.82 0.16 -17.20
C GLU A 645 -7.71 0.13 -15.94
N ARG A 646 -7.68 1.19 -15.12
CA ARG A 646 -8.50 1.29 -13.91
C ARG A 646 -10.00 1.33 -14.23
N LEU A 647 -10.41 2.09 -15.25
CA LEU A 647 -11.82 2.18 -15.66
C LEU A 647 -12.34 0.85 -16.22
N SER A 648 -11.53 0.13 -17.01
CA SER A 648 -11.91 -1.19 -17.56
C SER A 648 -11.85 -2.32 -16.53
N LYS A 649 -10.88 -2.31 -15.60
CA LYS A 649 -10.70 -3.38 -14.60
C LYS A 649 -11.43 -3.18 -13.28
N LEU A 650 -11.75 -1.95 -12.87
CA LEU A 650 -12.29 -1.66 -11.53
C LEU A 650 -13.50 -0.72 -11.52
N GLN A 651 -13.76 0.00 -12.63
CA GLN A 651 -14.81 1.02 -12.74
C GLN A 651 -14.67 2.15 -11.70
N GLN A 652 -13.44 2.44 -11.27
CA GLN A 652 -13.11 3.47 -10.28
C GLN A 652 -12.62 4.74 -11.01
N ASN A 653 -13.39 5.83 -11.03
CA ASN A 653 -13.13 7.04 -11.84
C ASN A 653 -12.78 8.28 -10.99
N TRP A 654 -11.71 8.18 -10.21
CA TRP A 654 -11.41 9.19 -9.18
C TRP A 654 -11.13 10.61 -9.72
N GLU A 655 -10.80 10.77 -11.01
CA GLU A 655 -10.68 12.07 -11.67
C GLU A 655 -12.00 12.84 -11.64
N THR A 656 -13.11 12.14 -11.92
CA THR A 656 -14.46 12.72 -11.93
C THR A 656 -14.85 13.17 -10.53
N TRP A 657 -14.56 12.37 -9.50
CA TRP A 657 -14.87 12.68 -8.10
C TRP A 657 -14.06 13.89 -7.61
N ALA A 658 -12.81 14.02 -8.06
CA ALA A 658 -11.95 15.16 -7.75
C ALA A 658 -12.39 16.44 -8.48
N LEU A 659 -12.72 16.35 -9.77
CA LEU A 659 -13.21 17.46 -10.60
C LEU A 659 -14.53 18.05 -10.06
N ARG A 660 -15.48 17.19 -9.69
CA ARG A 660 -16.75 17.61 -9.04
C ARG A 660 -16.53 18.17 -7.63
N GLY A 661 -15.36 17.96 -7.04
CA GLY A 661 -15.08 18.28 -5.65
C GLY A 661 -15.86 17.40 -4.67
N ASP A 662 -16.36 16.24 -5.10
CA ASP A 662 -17.03 15.26 -4.25
C ASP A 662 -16.07 14.78 -3.16
N ILE A 663 -14.78 14.62 -3.48
CA ILE A 663 -13.76 14.09 -2.57
C ILE A 663 -12.71 15.13 -2.17
N ASP A 664 -12.26 15.06 -0.92
CA ASP A 664 -11.25 15.95 -0.35
C ASP A 664 -9.84 15.38 -0.48
N MET A 665 -9.70 14.07 -0.27
CA MET A 665 -8.42 13.38 -0.33
C MET A 665 -8.49 12.07 -1.12
N LEU A 666 -7.55 11.86 -2.04
CA LEU A 666 -7.27 10.55 -2.61
C LEU A 666 -6.11 9.91 -1.86
N VAL A 667 -6.26 8.62 -1.55
CA VAL A 667 -5.26 7.84 -0.81
C VAL A 667 -4.85 6.63 -1.67
N PRO A 668 -3.92 6.80 -2.64
CA PRO A 668 -3.53 5.74 -3.56
C PRO A 668 -2.68 4.66 -2.88
N MET A 669 -3.04 3.40 -3.11
CA MET A 669 -2.36 2.21 -2.58
C MET A 669 -1.05 1.91 -3.33
N THR A 670 -0.04 2.79 -3.20
CA THR A 670 1.28 2.68 -3.85
C THR A 670 2.21 1.65 -3.18
N TYR A 671 1.71 0.43 -2.97
CA TYR A 671 2.37 -0.60 -2.17
C TYR A 671 3.50 -1.33 -2.91
N VAL A 672 4.72 -0.83 -2.78
CA VAL A 672 5.96 -1.42 -3.33
C VAL A 672 7.09 -1.43 -2.30
N LEU A 673 8.14 -2.21 -2.60
CA LEU A 673 9.29 -2.37 -1.71
C LEU A 673 10.41 -1.33 -1.95
N GLU A 674 10.37 -0.59 -3.06
CA GLU A 674 11.48 0.26 -3.50
C GLU A 674 11.00 1.68 -3.85
N ALA A 675 11.75 2.70 -3.41
CA ALA A 675 11.36 4.11 -3.54
C ALA A 675 11.15 4.54 -5.01
N ASN A 676 12.02 4.14 -5.96
CA ASN A 676 11.83 4.52 -7.37
C ASN A 676 10.57 3.91 -7.99
N GLN A 677 10.12 2.74 -7.53
CA GLN A 677 8.85 2.16 -7.97
C GLN A 677 7.68 2.96 -7.41
N LEU A 678 7.79 3.44 -6.16
CA LEU A 678 6.80 4.31 -5.54
C LEU A 678 6.73 5.65 -6.27
N GLN A 679 7.88 6.23 -6.62
CA GLN A 679 7.96 7.45 -7.45
C GLN A 679 7.27 7.25 -8.79
N HIS A 680 7.52 6.12 -9.47
CA HIS A 680 6.92 5.81 -10.77
C HIS A 680 5.39 5.70 -10.71
N MET A 681 4.82 5.09 -9.67
CA MET A 681 3.37 5.01 -9.48
C MET A 681 2.74 6.33 -8.99
N ALA A 682 3.45 7.10 -8.15
CA ALA A 682 2.91 8.32 -7.55
C ALA A 682 2.99 9.53 -8.51
N ARG A 683 4.08 9.66 -9.29
CA ARG A 683 4.36 10.83 -10.13
C ARG A 683 3.23 11.19 -11.12
N PRO A 684 2.60 10.25 -11.85
CA PRO A 684 1.51 10.58 -12.78
C PRO A 684 0.34 11.33 -12.11
N LEU A 685 0.01 10.97 -10.87
CA LEU A 685 -1.11 11.55 -10.11
C LEU A 685 -0.96 13.05 -9.87
N PHE A 686 0.27 13.56 -9.82
CA PHE A 686 0.50 14.99 -9.59
C PHE A 686 0.38 15.84 -10.86
N ASN A 687 0.45 15.22 -12.04
CA ASN A 687 0.33 15.88 -13.34
C ASN A 687 -1.13 15.99 -13.82
N GLU A 688 -2.05 15.23 -13.23
CA GLU A 688 -3.47 15.25 -13.58
C GLU A 688 -4.13 16.57 -13.12
N SER A 689 -4.50 17.43 -14.08
CA SER A 689 -5.19 18.71 -13.81
C SER A 689 -6.51 18.52 -13.06
N ALA A 690 -7.19 17.40 -13.31
CA ALA A 690 -8.38 16.94 -12.59
C ALA A 690 -8.18 16.84 -11.07
N LEU A 691 -6.95 16.64 -10.60
CA LEU A 691 -6.60 16.53 -9.19
C LEU A 691 -6.09 17.83 -8.56
N ALA A 692 -6.01 18.94 -9.30
CA ALA A 692 -5.29 20.14 -8.84
C ALA A 692 -5.81 20.74 -7.51
N ALA A 693 -7.11 20.58 -7.20
CA ALA A 693 -7.74 21.05 -5.96
C ALA A 693 -8.02 19.92 -4.94
N THR A 694 -7.49 18.72 -5.14
CA THR A 694 -7.68 17.55 -4.26
C THR A 694 -6.33 17.14 -3.66
N LEU A 695 -6.32 16.79 -2.37
CA LEU A 695 -5.09 16.34 -1.70
C LEU A 695 -4.80 14.89 -2.08
N ILE A 696 -3.53 14.57 -2.31
CA ILE A 696 -3.08 13.23 -2.68
C ILE A 696 -2.11 12.75 -1.60
N LEU A 697 -2.40 11.58 -1.03
CA LEU A 697 -1.62 10.93 0.02
C LEU A 697 -1.21 9.54 -0.48
N PRO A 698 -0.12 9.41 -1.25
CA PRO A 698 0.39 8.10 -1.62
C PRO A 698 0.77 7.29 -0.37
N SER A 699 0.68 5.97 -0.49
CA SER A 699 0.71 5.07 0.66
C SER A 699 1.93 4.15 0.67
N VAL A 700 2.56 4.02 1.84
CA VAL A 700 3.65 3.09 2.12
C VAL A 700 3.07 1.85 2.81
N ARG A 701 3.41 0.65 2.30
CA ARG A 701 3.04 -0.61 2.97
C ARG A 701 4.18 -1.08 3.86
N LEU A 702 3.93 -1.13 5.17
CA LEU A 702 4.91 -1.53 6.18
C LEU A 702 5.18 -3.05 6.19
N LEU A 703 4.21 -3.88 5.79
CA LEU A 703 4.37 -5.33 5.72
C LEU A 703 5.54 -5.73 4.80
N ASN A 704 6.53 -6.42 5.38
CA ASN A 704 7.78 -6.85 4.76
C ASN A 704 8.66 -5.71 4.21
N LEU A 705 8.55 -4.49 4.77
CA LEU A 705 9.37 -3.34 4.41
C LEU A 705 10.38 -3.01 5.53
N PRO A 706 11.69 -2.93 5.25
CA PRO A 706 12.68 -2.52 6.26
C PRO A 706 12.47 -1.06 6.69
N ASP A 707 12.65 -0.77 7.99
CA ASP A 707 12.34 0.56 8.58
C ASP A 707 13.04 1.73 7.86
N VAL A 708 14.32 1.57 7.52
CA VAL A 708 15.08 2.60 6.78
C VAL A 708 14.58 2.81 5.35
N VAL A 709 13.95 1.80 4.75
CA VAL A 709 13.30 1.90 3.43
C VAL A 709 11.90 2.50 3.55
N ALA A 710 11.18 2.24 4.64
CA ALA A 710 9.95 2.97 4.95
C ALA A 710 10.22 4.48 5.11
N PHE A 711 11.31 4.83 5.79
CA PHE A 711 11.78 6.23 5.92
C PHE A 711 12.19 6.84 4.56
N ASP A 712 12.96 6.10 3.74
CA ASP A 712 13.34 6.51 2.37
C ASP A 712 12.11 6.79 1.48
N GLN A 713 11.08 5.93 1.57
CA GLN A 713 9.81 6.13 0.87
C GLN A 713 9.03 7.35 1.39
N ILE A 714 9.02 7.61 2.70
CA ILE A 714 8.39 8.81 3.28
C ILE A 714 9.12 10.09 2.85
N GLN A 715 10.46 10.09 2.87
CA GLN A 715 11.24 11.24 2.40
C GLN A 715 10.98 11.53 0.91
N LEU A 716 10.93 10.49 0.07
CA LEU A 716 10.53 10.63 -1.32
C LEU A 716 9.14 11.28 -1.48
N LEU A 717 8.18 10.96 -0.61
CA LEU A 717 6.84 11.56 -0.66
C LEU A 717 6.83 13.04 -0.23
N ARG A 718 7.74 13.47 0.65
CA ARG A 718 7.98 14.89 0.98
C ARG A 718 8.66 15.67 -0.15
N ASP A 719 9.40 14.97 -0.99
CA ASP A 719 10.10 15.54 -2.16
C ASP A 719 9.23 15.49 -3.44
N LEU A 720 7.98 15.02 -3.34
CA LEU A 720 6.95 15.02 -4.38
C LEU A 720 5.81 15.99 -4.06
N PRO A 721 4.92 16.34 -5.02
CA PRO A 721 3.80 17.28 -4.82
C PRO A 721 2.63 16.80 -3.91
N ALA A 722 2.93 16.08 -2.82
CA ALA A 722 1.97 15.38 -1.98
C ALA A 722 1.49 16.20 -0.76
N GLY A 723 0.21 16.05 -0.41
CA GLY A 723 -0.37 16.66 0.80
C GLY A 723 0.12 16.01 2.10
N GLY A 724 0.82 14.88 1.99
CA GLY A 724 1.24 14.01 3.07
C GLY A 724 1.34 12.58 2.56
N TYR A 725 1.25 11.62 3.47
CA TYR A 725 1.34 10.20 3.15
C TYR A 725 0.43 9.36 4.07
N ALA A 726 0.20 8.10 3.69
CA ALA A 726 -0.54 7.14 4.50
C ALA A 726 0.26 5.84 4.70
N LEU A 727 0.10 5.20 5.87
CA LEU A 727 0.84 4.01 6.27
C LEU A 727 -0.10 2.82 6.44
N PHE A 728 0.13 1.76 5.66
CA PHE A 728 -0.66 0.52 5.71
C PHE A 728 0.19 -0.65 6.25
N ALA A 729 -0.08 -1.20 7.43
CA ALA A 729 -1.04 -0.77 8.46
C ALA A 729 -0.40 -0.91 9.84
N TYR A 730 -1.09 -0.45 10.89
CA TYR A 730 -0.57 -0.44 12.26
C TYR A 730 -0.08 -1.82 12.73
N GLU A 731 -0.68 -2.93 12.29
CA GLU A 731 -0.19 -4.30 12.57
C GLU A 731 1.31 -4.52 12.28
N ASN A 732 1.92 -3.73 11.38
CA ASN A 732 3.35 -3.81 11.05
C ASN A 732 4.16 -2.59 11.57
N PHE A 733 3.54 -1.71 12.36
CA PHE A 733 4.19 -0.53 12.92
C PHE A 733 4.99 -0.90 14.18
N ASN A 734 6.24 -1.33 13.97
CA ASN A 734 7.10 -1.83 15.04
C ASN A 734 7.73 -0.70 15.89
N GLY A 735 8.26 -1.08 17.06
CA GLY A 735 8.83 -0.14 18.03
C GLY A 735 10.10 0.62 17.57
N ASN A 736 10.87 0.07 16.62
CA ASN A 736 12.01 0.80 16.06
C ASN A 736 11.54 1.92 15.13
N LEU A 737 10.59 1.63 14.24
CA LEU A 737 9.96 2.64 13.38
C LEU A 737 9.22 3.70 14.20
N GLN A 738 8.52 3.31 15.28
CA GLN A 738 7.95 4.23 16.26
C GLN A 738 9.02 5.14 16.88
N GLY A 739 10.17 4.58 17.31
CA GLY A 739 11.27 5.35 17.87
C GLY A 739 11.89 6.35 16.89
N ILE A 740 12.04 5.96 15.61
CA ILE A 740 12.47 6.86 14.54
C ILE A 740 11.46 7.98 14.34
N PHE A 741 10.16 7.66 14.25
CA PHE A 741 9.12 8.65 14.01
C PHE A 741 8.92 9.60 15.18
N ASN A 742 9.07 9.15 16.42
CA ASN A 742 9.04 10.03 17.59
C ASN A 742 10.12 11.13 17.50
N ARG A 743 11.36 10.76 17.15
CA ARG A 743 12.47 11.73 16.99
C ARG A 743 12.35 12.63 15.75
N THR A 744 11.74 12.14 14.67
CA THR A 744 11.73 12.83 13.37
C THR A 744 10.44 13.60 13.07
N GLN A 745 9.33 13.21 13.71
CA GLN A 745 7.96 13.67 13.42
C GLN A 745 7.09 13.87 14.66
N GLY A 746 7.52 13.40 15.83
CA GLY A 746 6.79 13.51 17.09
C GLY A 746 6.62 14.94 17.55
N LYS A 747 5.90 15.10 18.67
CA LYS A 747 5.74 16.41 19.32
C LYS A 747 7.13 16.91 19.76
N PRO A 748 7.39 18.24 19.70
CA PRO A 748 8.64 18.79 20.20
C PRO A 748 8.89 18.42 21.68
N GLU A 749 10.15 18.40 22.12
CA GLU A 749 10.48 18.15 23.52
C GLU A 749 9.91 19.27 24.42
N LYS A 750 9.57 18.93 25.67
CA LYS A 750 8.96 19.86 26.64
C LYS A 750 9.79 21.15 26.75
N GLY A 751 9.21 22.26 26.30
CA GLY A 751 9.86 23.58 26.28
C GLY A 751 10.00 24.17 24.88
N SER A 752 9.88 23.36 23.83
CA SER A 752 9.83 23.84 22.43
C SER A 752 8.39 23.80 21.89
N THR A 753 8.03 24.76 21.05
CA THR A 753 6.68 24.95 20.52
C THR A 753 6.67 25.02 18.99
N PHE A 754 5.49 24.91 18.37
CA PHE A 754 5.37 25.19 16.93
C PHE A 754 5.59 26.69 16.60
N ALA A 755 5.51 27.60 17.59
CA ALA A 755 5.85 29.00 17.41
C ALA A 755 7.36 29.20 17.16
N ASP A 756 8.23 28.27 17.56
CA ASP A 756 9.68 28.34 17.32
C ASP A 756 10.03 28.18 15.82
N LEU A 757 9.06 27.75 14.99
CA LEU A 757 9.15 27.71 13.53
C LEU A 757 8.56 28.97 12.86
N CYS A 758 7.86 29.84 13.60
CA CYS A 758 7.43 31.14 13.12
C CYS A 758 8.63 32.11 13.09
N PRO A 759 8.69 33.04 12.11
CA PRO A 759 9.66 34.14 12.15
C PRO A 759 9.28 35.12 13.27
N THR A 760 10.00 35.06 14.40
CA THR A 760 9.77 35.97 15.51
C THR A 760 10.24 37.39 15.17
N SER A 761 9.31 38.32 14.91
CA SER A 761 9.56 39.76 15.00
C SER A 761 8.81 40.34 16.19
N SER A 762 9.48 41.22 16.94
CA SER A 762 8.99 41.82 18.19
C SER A 762 7.71 42.66 18.05
N ASP A 763 7.34 43.03 16.82
CA ASP A 763 6.21 43.90 16.50
C ASP A 763 5.01 43.15 15.88
N SER A 764 5.02 41.81 15.89
CA SER A 764 3.95 41.01 15.27
C SER A 764 3.01 40.39 16.31
N GLN A 765 1.72 40.74 16.25
CA GLN A 765 0.63 40.06 16.97
C GLN A 765 0.30 38.71 16.29
N ASP A 766 1.29 37.82 16.21
CA ASP A 766 1.20 36.58 15.47
C ASP A 766 0.58 35.45 16.29
N VAL A 767 -0.60 35.01 15.86
CA VAL A 767 -1.29 33.83 16.39
C VAL A 767 -0.60 32.55 15.90
N CYS A 768 0.59 32.26 16.42
CA CYS A 768 1.22 30.96 16.24
C CYS A 768 0.48 29.92 17.10
N LEU A 769 -0.41 29.16 16.46
CA LEU A 769 -1.17 28.08 17.11
C LEU A 769 -0.22 27.08 17.77
N THR A 770 -0.57 26.62 18.97
CA THR A 770 0.22 25.66 19.77
C THR A 770 0.24 24.24 19.19
N THR A 771 -0.40 24.01 18.04
CA THR A 771 -0.61 22.71 17.40
C THR A 771 -0.32 22.79 15.91
N GLU A 772 0.27 21.72 15.35
CA GLU A 772 0.61 21.62 13.93
C GLU A 772 -0.62 21.73 13.02
N ALA A 773 -0.47 22.45 11.90
CA ALA A 773 -1.54 22.60 10.94
C ALA A 773 -1.81 21.30 10.16
N ILE A 774 -3.00 20.72 10.34
CA ILE A 774 -3.47 19.57 9.54
C ILE A 774 -3.93 20.09 8.16
N PRO A 775 -3.30 19.70 7.04
CA PRO A 775 -3.50 20.38 5.75
C PRO A 775 -4.93 20.44 5.20
N TYR A 776 -5.77 19.43 5.43
CA TYR A 776 -7.18 19.48 4.98
C TYR A 776 -8.07 20.36 5.87
N ARG A 777 -7.63 20.71 7.09
CA ARG A 777 -8.29 21.70 7.96
C ARG A 777 -7.74 23.11 7.73
N GLN A 778 -6.42 23.25 7.72
CA GLN A 778 -5.74 24.53 7.73
C GLN A 778 -4.84 24.68 6.48
N PRO A 779 -5.41 24.61 5.26
CA PRO A 779 -4.62 24.53 4.03
C PRO A 779 -3.76 25.76 3.77
N PHE A 780 -4.26 26.96 4.09
CA PHE A 780 -3.50 28.20 3.92
C PHE A 780 -2.34 28.31 4.92
N GLN A 781 -2.55 27.91 6.18
CA GLN A 781 -1.48 27.85 7.18
C GLN A 781 -0.44 26.77 6.86
N ALA A 782 -0.88 25.59 6.38
CA ALA A 782 0.02 24.54 5.90
C ALA A 782 0.81 25.00 4.66
N ALA A 783 0.20 25.76 3.75
CA ALA A 783 0.86 26.35 2.58
C ALA A 783 1.95 27.34 3.01
N ALA A 784 1.63 28.30 3.89
CA ALA A 784 2.58 29.26 4.44
C ALA A 784 3.74 28.56 5.19
N SER A 785 3.42 27.60 6.08
CA SER A 785 4.43 26.88 6.87
C SER A 785 5.37 26.03 6.01
N ARG A 786 4.86 25.36 4.97
CA ARG A 786 5.72 24.61 4.03
C ARG A 786 6.59 25.53 3.18
N TYR A 787 6.08 26.71 2.84
CA TYR A 787 6.87 27.71 2.14
C TYR A 787 7.99 28.26 3.05
N ALA A 788 7.70 28.54 4.33
CA ALA A 788 8.71 28.93 5.32
C ALA A 788 9.83 27.88 5.49
N VAL A 789 9.51 26.58 5.42
CA VAL A 789 10.53 25.51 5.40
C VAL A 789 11.44 25.62 4.18
N LEU A 790 10.91 25.84 2.97
CA LEU A 790 11.73 26.09 1.77
C LEU A 790 12.63 27.32 1.94
N GLN A 791 12.10 28.40 2.52
CA GLN A 791 12.86 29.63 2.78
C GLN A 791 14.00 29.42 3.78
N ALA A 792 13.80 28.59 4.80
CA ALA A 792 14.84 28.19 5.74
C ALA A 792 15.92 27.35 5.05
N GLU A 793 15.57 26.38 4.20
CA GLU A 793 16.53 25.60 3.41
C GLU A 793 17.37 26.48 2.48
N TRP A 794 16.73 27.40 1.75
CA TRP A 794 17.43 28.34 0.88
C TRP A 794 18.36 29.27 1.66
N SER A 795 17.94 29.76 2.82
CA SER A 795 18.77 30.62 3.66
C SER A 795 19.97 29.86 4.24
N TYR A 796 19.75 28.63 4.75
CA TYR A 796 20.81 27.74 5.20
C TYR A 796 21.85 27.49 4.10
N LEU A 797 21.42 27.13 2.88
CA LEU A 797 22.34 26.91 1.76
C LEU A 797 23.04 28.19 1.30
N LYS A 798 22.38 29.36 1.37
CA LYS A 798 23.00 30.65 1.04
C LYS A 798 24.14 30.97 2.01
N THR A 799 23.90 30.91 3.32
CA THR A 799 24.93 31.17 4.34
C THR A 799 26.11 30.21 4.23
N ASN A 800 25.86 28.96 3.83
CA ASN A 800 26.89 27.95 3.58
C ASN A 800 27.54 28.03 2.18
N ASN A 801 27.29 29.08 1.38
CA ASN A 801 27.80 29.25 0.02
C ASN A 801 27.50 28.07 -0.94
N GLN A 802 26.34 27.42 -0.77
CA GLN A 802 25.86 26.27 -1.54
C GLN A 802 24.73 26.60 -2.53
N ILE A 803 24.58 27.89 -2.86
CA ILE A 803 23.65 28.38 -3.89
C ILE A 803 24.42 29.06 -5.02
N TRP A 804 24.28 28.53 -6.22
CA TRP A 804 24.88 29.03 -7.45
C TRP A 804 23.90 29.93 -8.20
N ILE A 805 23.71 31.15 -7.72
CA ILE A 805 22.91 32.20 -8.37
C ILE A 805 23.73 33.49 -8.39
N LYS A 806 23.76 34.19 -9.53
CA LYS A 806 24.52 35.43 -9.72
C LYS A 806 23.61 36.65 -9.56
N GLU A 807 24.19 37.81 -9.25
CA GLU A 807 23.46 39.08 -9.38
C GLU A 807 23.20 39.43 -10.86
N PRO A 808 22.11 40.14 -11.19
CA PRO A 808 21.06 40.66 -10.28
C PRO A 808 19.97 39.63 -9.90
N ALA A 809 20.05 38.39 -10.39
CA ALA A 809 19.02 37.37 -10.19
C ALA A 809 18.87 36.93 -8.72
N LEU A 810 19.96 36.93 -7.93
CA LEU A 810 19.92 36.62 -6.50
C LEU A 810 19.08 37.65 -5.72
N SER A 811 19.28 38.94 -5.99
CA SER A 811 18.47 40.03 -5.40
C SER A 811 16.99 39.95 -5.81
N GLN A 812 16.70 39.75 -7.09
CA GLN A 812 15.31 39.60 -7.57
C GLN A 812 14.60 38.41 -6.92
N TRP A 813 15.26 37.24 -6.91
CA TRP A 813 14.73 36.03 -6.29
C TRP A 813 14.42 36.23 -4.80
N GLY A 814 15.32 36.89 -4.06
CA GLY A 814 15.10 37.23 -2.65
C GLY A 814 13.88 38.14 -2.42
N LYS A 815 13.69 39.13 -3.30
CA LYS A 815 12.51 40.02 -3.24
C LYS A 815 11.20 39.26 -3.50
N GLU A 816 11.11 38.50 -4.59
CA GLU A 816 9.89 37.75 -4.91
C GLU A 816 9.62 36.62 -3.90
N ALA A 817 10.66 36.05 -3.28
CA ALA A 817 10.50 35.10 -2.18
C ALA A 817 9.86 35.74 -0.93
N LEU A 818 10.30 36.95 -0.55
CA LEU A 818 9.73 37.70 0.55
C LEU A 818 8.27 38.07 0.30
N GLU A 819 7.96 38.56 -0.91
CA GLU A 819 6.59 38.92 -1.30
C GLU A 819 5.63 37.73 -1.25
N LEU A 820 6.04 36.56 -1.75
CA LEU A 820 5.25 35.34 -1.67
C LEU A 820 5.04 34.88 -0.22
N SER A 821 6.05 35.02 0.65
CA SER A 821 5.91 34.68 2.08
C SER A 821 4.86 35.55 2.76
N GLU A 822 4.94 36.87 2.56
CA GLU A 822 4.01 37.83 3.13
C GLU A 822 2.58 37.57 2.65
N ALA A 823 2.38 37.36 1.34
CA ALA A 823 1.07 37.06 0.78
C ALA A 823 0.47 35.75 1.34
N LEU A 824 1.28 34.70 1.51
CA LEU A 824 0.86 33.44 2.12
C LEU A 824 0.53 33.59 3.61
N ASN A 825 1.32 34.36 4.37
CA ASN A 825 1.09 34.62 5.79
C ASN A 825 -0.18 35.45 6.02
N GLN A 826 -0.42 36.49 5.22
CA GLN A 826 -1.65 37.28 5.28
C GLN A 826 -2.90 36.42 5.00
N LEU A 827 -2.84 35.56 3.97
CA LEU A 827 -3.92 34.63 3.64
C LEU A 827 -4.13 33.56 4.73
N ALA A 828 -3.06 33.10 5.38
CA ALA A 828 -3.14 32.14 6.48
C ALA A 828 -3.77 32.74 7.75
N ARG A 829 -3.41 33.98 8.10
CA ARG A 829 -3.97 34.70 9.27
C ARG A 829 -5.45 35.04 9.08
N GLU A 830 -5.83 35.54 7.91
CA GLU A 830 -7.20 35.97 7.61
C GLU A 830 -7.61 35.56 6.18
N PRO A 831 -8.26 34.40 6.00
CA PRO A 831 -8.64 33.92 4.67
C PRO A 831 -9.73 34.77 3.99
N SER A 832 -9.38 35.44 2.89
CA SER A 832 -10.33 36.18 2.04
C SER A 832 -10.08 35.92 0.55
N ARG A 833 -11.06 36.21 -0.31
CA ARG A 833 -10.90 36.07 -1.78
C ARG A 833 -9.83 37.01 -2.35
N GLU A 834 -9.71 38.20 -1.78
CA GLU A 834 -8.70 39.20 -2.16
C GLU A 834 -7.28 38.72 -1.79
N LYS A 835 -7.08 38.32 -0.53
CA LYS A 835 -5.80 37.77 -0.05
C LYS A 835 -5.42 36.49 -0.80
N PHE A 836 -6.41 35.68 -1.19
CA PHE A 836 -6.21 34.50 -2.02
C PHE A 836 -5.76 34.85 -3.45
N ALA A 837 -6.38 35.86 -4.06
CA ALA A 837 -5.97 36.36 -5.36
C ALA A 837 -4.54 36.91 -5.32
N TYR A 838 -4.19 37.67 -4.27
CA TYR A 838 -2.83 38.20 -4.07
C TYR A 838 -1.79 37.07 -3.91
N ALA A 839 -2.00 36.13 -2.99
CA ALA A 839 -1.10 34.99 -2.79
C ALA A 839 -0.95 34.11 -4.06
N THR A 840 -2.03 33.95 -4.82
CA THR A 840 -2.01 33.20 -6.09
C THR A 840 -1.26 33.95 -7.19
N ALA A 841 -1.35 35.29 -7.23
CA ALA A 841 -0.59 36.13 -8.15
C ALA A 841 0.91 36.12 -7.82
N ALA A 842 1.28 36.31 -6.55
CA ALA A 842 2.66 36.21 -6.07
C ALA A 842 3.26 34.81 -6.37
N MET A 843 2.51 33.73 -6.11
CA MET A 843 2.94 32.37 -6.41
C MET A 843 3.18 32.18 -7.91
N ARG A 844 2.32 32.76 -8.77
CA ARG A 844 2.47 32.68 -10.22
C ARG A 844 3.74 33.40 -10.70
N SER A 845 3.98 34.63 -10.23
CA SER A 845 5.20 35.41 -10.56
C SER A 845 6.46 34.64 -10.18
N PHE A 846 6.54 34.23 -8.91
CA PHE A 846 7.68 33.50 -8.37
C PHE A 846 7.97 32.23 -9.17
N ARG A 847 6.92 31.45 -9.53
CA ARG A 847 7.09 30.20 -10.30
C ARG A 847 7.49 30.43 -11.76
N SER A 848 7.13 31.54 -12.41
CA SER A 848 7.57 31.82 -13.79
C SER A 848 9.07 32.08 -13.89
N GLU A 849 9.66 32.73 -12.89
CA GLU A 849 11.08 33.09 -12.89
C GLU A 849 11.97 32.05 -12.18
N PHE A 850 11.42 31.22 -11.28
CA PHE A 850 12.16 30.22 -10.49
C PHE A 850 13.12 29.36 -11.33
N ARG A 851 12.67 28.84 -12.48
CA ARG A 851 13.51 28.02 -13.38
C ARG A 851 14.70 28.79 -13.97
N LYS A 852 14.57 30.10 -14.18
CA LYS A 852 15.63 30.96 -14.73
C LYS A 852 16.68 31.24 -13.66
N TRP A 853 16.26 31.59 -12.45
CA TRP A 853 17.17 31.79 -11.31
C TRP A 853 17.95 30.51 -10.98
N MET A 854 17.28 29.35 -11.00
CA MET A 854 17.87 28.06 -10.63
C MET A 854 18.67 27.37 -11.75
N GLN A 855 18.92 28.00 -12.91
CA GLN A 855 19.60 27.32 -14.04
C GLN A 855 20.97 26.73 -13.66
N LEU A 856 21.83 27.52 -13.00
CA LEU A 856 23.16 27.07 -12.58
C LEU A 856 23.07 26.07 -11.41
N GLN A 857 22.13 26.26 -10.47
CA GLN A 857 21.85 25.30 -9.41
C GLN A 857 21.42 23.95 -9.98
N ALA A 858 20.59 23.92 -11.02
CA ALA A 858 20.05 22.71 -11.62
C ALA A 858 21.11 21.87 -12.36
N ILE A 859 22.19 22.51 -12.84
CA ILE A 859 23.35 21.81 -13.42
C ILE A 859 24.13 21.05 -12.34
N GLN A 860 24.32 21.66 -11.17
CA GLN A 860 25.08 21.06 -10.06
C GLN A 860 24.23 20.10 -9.20
N GLN A 861 22.95 20.43 -9.02
CA GLN A 861 22.02 19.79 -8.09
C GLN A 861 20.61 19.63 -8.69
N PRO A 862 20.47 18.84 -9.77
CA PRO A 862 19.19 18.67 -10.47
C PRO A 862 18.08 18.11 -9.57
N TYR A 863 18.41 17.17 -8.67
CA TYR A 863 17.44 16.60 -7.73
C TYR A 863 16.89 17.66 -6.76
N GLN A 864 17.75 18.51 -6.21
CA GLN A 864 17.40 19.55 -5.25
C GLN A 864 16.46 20.58 -5.87
N VAL A 865 16.77 21.07 -7.07
CA VAL A 865 15.90 22.02 -7.78
C VAL A 865 14.56 21.36 -8.13
N GLN A 866 14.56 20.11 -8.61
CA GLN A 866 13.31 19.40 -8.91
C GLN A 866 12.44 19.17 -7.66
N MET A 867 13.07 18.91 -6.51
CA MET A 867 12.40 18.79 -5.21
C MET A 867 11.76 20.13 -4.80
N TRP A 868 12.46 21.25 -4.94
CA TRP A 868 11.88 22.58 -4.66
C TRP A 868 10.70 22.91 -5.57
N GLU A 869 10.77 22.58 -6.86
CA GLU A 869 9.60 22.71 -7.76
C GLU A 869 8.39 21.89 -7.29
N ASN A 870 8.63 20.66 -6.82
CA ASN A 870 7.58 19.77 -6.32
C ASN A 870 6.95 20.31 -5.02
N ARG A 871 7.76 20.87 -4.11
CA ARG A 871 7.28 21.49 -2.88
C ARG A 871 6.53 22.80 -3.15
N LEU A 872 6.97 23.63 -4.10
CA LEU A 872 6.21 24.79 -4.60
C LEU A 872 4.86 24.37 -5.20
N ALA A 873 4.83 23.31 -6.01
CA ALA A 873 3.59 22.74 -6.54
C ALA A 873 2.67 22.17 -5.43
N THR A 874 3.24 21.78 -4.28
CA THR A 874 2.45 21.41 -3.10
C THR A 874 1.79 22.62 -2.45
N VAL A 875 2.51 23.73 -2.29
CA VAL A 875 1.95 25.00 -1.78
C VAL A 875 0.80 25.45 -2.69
N GLU A 876 0.96 25.39 -4.01
CA GLU A 876 -0.12 25.71 -4.97
C GLU A 876 -1.33 24.75 -4.86
N ARG A 877 -1.10 23.44 -4.67
CA ARG A 877 -2.18 22.46 -4.44
C ARG A 877 -2.94 22.74 -3.14
N LEU A 878 -2.24 23.17 -2.08
CA LEU A 878 -2.86 23.59 -0.82
C LEU A 878 -3.69 24.87 -1.00
N LEU A 879 -3.21 25.85 -1.77
CA LEU A 879 -3.98 27.03 -2.14
C LEU A 879 -5.29 26.66 -2.86
N LYS A 880 -5.23 25.82 -3.91
CA LYS A 880 -6.42 25.37 -4.68
C LYS A 880 -7.40 24.55 -3.85
N TYR A 881 -6.90 23.66 -2.99
CA TYR A 881 -7.76 22.95 -2.03
C TYR A 881 -8.40 23.92 -1.03
N GLY A 882 -7.65 24.92 -0.54
CA GLY A 882 -8.12 25.95 0.38
C GLY A 882 -9.19 26.84 -0.22
N GLU A 883 -9.04 27.29 -1.46
CA GLU A 883 -10.08 28.01 -2.21
C GLU A 883 -11.38 27.21 -2.22
N ARG A 884 -11.32 25.96 -2.70
CA ARG A 884 -12.48 25.07 -2.79
C ARG A 884 -13.14 24.83 -1.42
N SER A 885 -12.34 24.47 -0.41
CA SER A 885 -12.83 24.01 0.90
C SER A 885 -13.18 25.13 1.88
N ARG A 886 -12.50 26.27 1.85
CA ARG A 886 -12.66 27.38 2.80
C ARG A 886 -13.31 28.63 2.21
N LEU A 887 -13.09 28.95 0.93
CA LEU A 887 -13.58 30.20 0.31
C LEU A 887 -14.80 30.01 -0.61
N THR A 888 -15.01 28.80 -1.14
CA THR A 888 -16.13 28.48 -2.04
C THR A 888 -17.24 27.70 -1.34
N ARG A 889 -16.93 26.58 -0.67
CA ARG A 889 -17.95 25.78 0.05
C ARG A 889 -18.60 26.53 1.23
N GLY A 890 -17.92 27.50 1.83
CA GLY A 890 -18.43 28.29 2.97
C GLY A 890 -19.44 29.39 2.62
N VAL A 891 -19.82 29.56 1.34
CA VAL A 891 -20.64 30.70 0.86
C VAL A 891 -22.14 30.40 0.81
N LYS A 892 -22.58 29.20 1.23
CA LYS A 892 -23.99 28.96 1.56
C LYS A 892 -24.23 29.23 3.05
N LYS A 893 -24.49 30.50 3.37
CA LYS A 893 -25.31 30.90 4.52
C LYS A 893 -26.79 30.75 4.16
#